data_AF-A0AAN5Z3F1-F1
#
_entry.id   AF-A0AAN5Z3F1-F1
#
_cell.length_a   1.000
_cell.length_b   1.000
_cell.length_c   1.000
_cell.angle_alpha   90.00
_cell.angle_beta   90.00
_cell.angle_gamma   90.00
#
_symmetry.space_group_name_H-M   'P 1'
#
loop_
_entity.id
_entity.type
_entity.pdbx_description
1 polymer ?
#
loop_
_entity_poly.entity_id
_entity_poly.type
_entity_poly.pdbx_seq_one_letter_code
_entity_poly.pdbx_strand_id
1 'polypeptide(L)'
;MFVYEGKLDWKPYGDNETFVIVLPDGPVRVGDTVYLFFQWTFNAQNVAKSNFFQKITIDKVSKTPNGDDTFIAKSSYYSWEITSGNVYQKLKVVMRNPTGFESPMEFKRIWQSEGDVAAESARIWTGKINWDQYASNEMAIFIAPEGLGEGNPILSMWQWTRDGNGVAKAPSFRAEPQKVISDDQNGVKFSYKSYYDISCSWNRKTEKLSVNVKGPGAPQDLGDFGLAALIDRHSHDWNPPQTPGPKVELELHSPQPQPSLARVVDPLPFPKTLIETLRHTIAYADQAGYLAQYAHDRFTALDSDFHARGDQLETSKSQADELTKEVEKLTGDLAVEKAKGEDLTKRLAEAREANEAEAKRLQDEISKSEKHDVEDHKAIELLESQLQYERASKAEVQKKLDEASTALTAAEARSKVDSERIASLVTRIAVLEGELEVEKKDNKRLQDETKQQTDKIADLEKQLKDLKAQLEQALKNLAEQKDLVSKKSATITQQDQEITALKKAVEAGKIALANLQQQMDVHNKEIRKRLRCNLRSQITEDKDVMFDLAGGGGKNPAVHAWSDGEYYTLNSNAMWDLYSVGDSNNIVVIKSPSKGYVLYSKGHGKNVCCEIGKEVSDRDAHWEIQGATLDNLNNKVVQFRNVNDNTSLDLCGGDTKNGTAFLTYNAHNGNNQKFRVFKTLSF
;
A
#
# COMPACT_ATOMS: atom_id res chain seq x y z
N MET A 1 64.98 18.00 -36.77
CA MET A 1 65.10 18.77 -35.51
C MET A 1 64.56 17.92 -34.38
N PHE A 2 65.11 17.98 -33.17
CA PHE A 2 64.61 17.21 -32.03
C PHE A 2 64.00 18.10 -30.95
N VAL A 3 62.85 17.70 -30.42
CA VAL A 3 62.17 18.38 -29.30
C VAL A 3 62.04 17.43 -28.13
N TYR A 4 62.43 17.91 -26.95
CA TYR A 4 62.41 17.14 -25.72
C TYR A 4 61.56 17.85 -24.67
N GLU A 5 60.78 17.08 -23.93
CA GLU A 5 60.01 17.55 -22.78
C GLU A 5 60.51 16.86 -21.49
N GLY A 6 60.63 17.66 -20.44
CA GLY A 6 60.99 17.23 -19.10
C GLY A 6 60.37 18.17 -18.06
N LYS A 7 60.84 18.03 -16.82
CA LYS A 7 60.37 18.81 -15.68
C LYS A 7 61.52 19.53 -14.99
N LEU A 8 61.35 20.83 -14.78
CA LEU A 8 62.25 21.68 -14.01
C LEU A 8 62.10 21.36 -12.52
N ASP A 9 63.17 20.87 -11.91
CA ASP A 9 63.26 20.62 -10.46
C ASP A 9 64.40 21.44 -9.84
N TRP A 10 64.27 22.77 -9.85
CA TRP A 10 65.24 23.70 -9.28
C TRP A 10 64.70 24.34 -7.99
N LYS A 11 64.70 23.59 -6.90
CA LYS A 11 64.10 24.04 -5.65
C LYS A 11 64.87 25.21 -5.00
N PRO A 12 64.16 26.19 -4.40
CA PRO A 12 62.70 26.27 -4.29
C PRO A 12 62.01 26.95 -5.50
N TYR A 13 62.76 27.53 -6.44
CA TYR A 13 62.26 28.44 -7.48
C TYR A 13 61.52 27.76 -8.65
N GLY A 14 61.91 26.54 -9.00
CA GLY A 14 61.29 25.69 -10.02
C GLY A 14 60.94 24.36 -9.40
N ASP A 15 59.66 24.00 -9.38
CA ASP A 15 59.17 22.78 -8.74
C ASP A 15 58.19 22.09 -9.67
N ASN A 16 58.67 21.08 -10.40
CA ASN A 16 57.88 20.30 -11.36
C ASN A 16 57.22 21.14 -12.47
N GLU A 17 57.88 22.22 -12.91
CA GLU A 17 57.41 23.06 -14.01
C GLU A 17 57.85 22.48 -15.38
N THR A 18 57.07 22.66 -16.44
CA THR A 18 57.47 22.18 -17.78
C THR A 18 58.77 22.83 -18.25
N PHE A 19 59.69 21.99 -18.73
CA PHE A 19 60.95 22.40 -19.37
C PHE A 19 61.05 21.69 -20.72
N VAL A 20 61.19 22.48 -21.78
CA VAL A 20 61.38 22.02 -23.15
C VAL A 20 62.78 22.39 -23.66
N ILE A 21 63.42 21.44 -24.32
CA ILE A 21 64.71 21.61 -24.98
C ILE A 21 64.53 21.31 -26.47
N VAL A 22 64.98 22.22 -27.33
CA VAL A 22 65.01 22.02 -28.79
C VAL A 22 66.46 21.96 -29.25
N LEU A 23 66.79 20.88 -29.95
CA LEU A 23 68.10 20.61 -30.54
C LEU A 23 67.98 20.56 -32.08
N PRO A 24 69.08 20.82 -32.81
CA PRO A 24 69.14 20.58 -34.24
C PRO A 24 68.85 19.10 -34.58
N ASP A 25 68.73 18.82 -35.88
CA ASP A 25 68.52 17.46 -36.33
C ASP A 25 69.81 16.63 -36.25
N GLY A 26 69.73 15.44 -35.65
CA GLY A 26 70.87 14.54 -35.52
C GLY A 26 71.81 14.87 -34.34
N PRO A 27 73.04 14.30 -34.35
CA PRO A 27 74.01 14.48 -33.28
C PRO A 27 74.47 15.94 -33.18
N VAL A 28 74.51 16.47 -31.95
CA VAL A 28 74.92 17.85 -31.66
C VAL A 28 76.41 18.04 -31.94
N ARG A 29 76.74 19.15 -32.58
CA ARG A 29 78.11 19.56 -32.96
C ARG A 29 78.48 20.89 -32.31
N VAL A 30 79.77 21.18 -32.30
CA VAL A 30 80.27 22.51 -31.93
C VAL A 30 79.74 23.53 -32.93
N GLY A 31 79.23 24.66 -32.44
CA GLY A 31 78.57 25.69 -33.23
C GLY A 31 77.05 25.54 -33.35
N ASP A 32 76.51 24.37 -33.00
CA ASP A 32 75.06 24.18 -32.97
C ASP A 32 74.42 25.01 -31.87
N THR A 33 73.13 25.30 -32.04
CA THR A 33 72.35 26.06 -31.05
C THR A 33 71.37 25.16 -30.33
N VAL A 34 71.37 25.22 -29.00
CA VAL A 34 70.29 24.69 -28.16
C VAL A 34 69.34 25.80 -27.72
N TYR A 35 68.03 25.48 -27.73
CA TYR A 35 67.00 26.37 -27.23
C TYR A 35 66.38 25.76 -25.97
N LEU A 36 66.35 26.54 -24.90
CA LEU A 36 65.87 26.14 -23.58
C LEU A 36 64.65 26.99 -23.20
N PHE A 37 63.53 26.34 -22.89
CA PHE A 37 62.29 26.99 -22.52
C PHE A 37 61.72 26.39 -21.25
N PHE A 38 61.51 27.20 -20.22
CA PHE A 38 60.80 26.77 -19.02
C PHE A 38 60.12 27.95 -18.36
N GLN A 39 59.35 27.69 -17.31
CA GLN A 39 58.88 28.74 -16.42
C GLN A 39 59.30 28.46 -14.98
N TRP A 40 59.50 29.53 -14.21
CA TRP A 40 59.71 29.43 -12.78
C TRP A 40 58.38 29.19 -12.05
N THR A 41 58.39 28.46 -10.95
CA THR A 41 57.27 28.49 -9.99
C THR A 41 57.19 29.90 -9.40
N PHE A 42 58.33 30.42 -8.95
CA PHE A 42 58.58 31.82 -8.62
C PHE A 42 60.05 32.14 -8.88
N ASN A 43 60.34 33.30 -9.47
CA ASN A 43 61.72 33.70 -9.71
C ASN A 43 62.37 34.31 -8.44
N ALA A 44 63.63 34.70 -8.52
CA ALA A 44 64.35 35.31 -7.40
C ALA A 44 63.74 36.65 -6.91
N GLN A 45 62.93 37.31 -7.75
CA GLN A 45 62.15 38.51 -7.41
C GLN A 45 60.74 38.17 -6.89
N ASN A 46 60.47 36.89 -6.59
CA ASN A 46 59.19 36.38 -6.12
C ASN A 46 58.01 36.57 -7.11
N VAL A 47 58.32 36.72 -8.41
CA VAL A 47 57.32 36.76 -9.48
C VAL A 47 56.96 35.33 -9.85
N ALA A 48 55.71 34.96 -9.61
CA ALA A 48 55.19 33.64 -9.92
C ALA A 48 55.10 33.40 -11.43
N LYS A 49 55.35 32.15 -11.87
CA LYS A 49 55.13 31.71 -13.25
C LYS A 49 55.85 32.59 -14.30
N SER A 50 57.03 33.12 -14.00
CA SER A 50 57.81 33.86 -15.00
C SER A 50 58.39 32.92 -16.05
N ASN A 51 58.14 33.18 -17.34
CA ASN A 51 58.79 32.44 -18.43
C ASN A 51 60.29 32.72 -18.46
N PHE A 52 61.06 31.74 -18.90
CA PHE A 52 62.49 31.80 -19.14
C PHE A 52 62.79 31.17 -20.50
N PHE A 53 63.59 31.88 -21.29
CA PHE A 53 64.03 31.44 -22.60
C PHE A 53 65.51 31.74 -22.78
N GLN A 54 66.25 30.77 -23.31
CA GLN A 54 67.62 30.98 -23.78
C GLN A 54 67.91 30.26 -25.08
N LYS A 55 68.72 30.93 -25.90
CA LYS A 55 69.38 30.41 -27.09
C LYS A 55 70.88 30.37 -26.81
N ILE A 56 71.49 29.19 -26.86
CA ILE A 56 72.89 29.00 -26.48
C ILE A 56 73.62 28.24 -27.58
N THR A 57 74.77 28.76 -28.02
CA THR A 57 75.67 28.04 -28.93
C THR A 57 76.54 27.06 -28.15
N ILE A 58 76.72 25.86 -28.69
CA ILE A 58 77.51 24.80 -28.08
C ILE A 58 78.98 24.97 -28.46
N ASP A 59 79.82 25.18 -27.44
CA ASP A 59 81.26 25.41 -27.65
C ASP A 59 82.08 24.10 -27.63
N LYS A 60 81.55 23.06 -26.98
CA LYS A 60 82.25 21.78 -26.81
C LYS A 60 81.28 20.62 -26.76
N VAL A 61 81.62 19.57 -27.52
CA VAL A 61 80.98 18.25 -27.47
C VAL A 61 82.04 17.22 -27.14
N SER A 62 81.69 16.25 -26.31
CA SER A 62 82.53 15.13 -25.89
C SER A 62 81.71 13.84 -25.90
N LYS A 63 82.36 12.68 -25.77
CA LYS A 63 81.68 11.39 -25.68
C LYS A 63 81.90 10.73 -24.33
N THR A 64 80.88 10.09 -23.80
CA THR A 64 80.98 9.20 -22.64
C THR A 64 81.68 7.88 -23.05
N PRO A 65 82.12 7.05 -22.08
CA PRO A 65 82.67 5.71 -22.38
C PRO A 65 81.73 4.81 -23.18
N ASN A 66 80.41 5.04 -23.09
CA ASN A 66 79.39 4.28 -23.80
C ASN A 66 79.07 4.86 -25.19
N GLY A 67 79.76 5.92 -25.60
CA GLY A 67 79.60 6.56 -26.92
C GLY A 67 78.54 7.65 -27.01
N ASP A 68 77.78 7.89 -25.93
CA ASP A 68 76.80 8.99 -25.83
C ASP A 68 77.48 10.36 -25.90
N ASP A 69 76.85 11.32 -26.57
CA ASP A 69 77.35 12.69 -26.63
C ASP A 69 77.02 13.48 -25.35
N THR A 70 77.99 14.23 -24.85
CA THR A 70 77.87 15.16 -23.72
C THR A 70 78.37 16.54 -24.12
N PHE A 71 77.55 17.56 -23.88
CA PHE A 71 77.84 18.95 -24.18
C PHE A 71 77.30 19.87 -23.09
N ILE A 72 77.87 21.07 -22.98
CA ILE A 72 77.48 22.05 -21.96
C ILE A 72 76.91 23.28 -22.66
N ALA A 73 75.65 23.59 -22.35
CA ALA A 73 75.02 24.84 -22.70
C ALA A 73 75.27 25.84 -21.57
N LYS A 74 76.09 26.87 -21.79
CA LYS A 74 76.46 27.83 -20.76
C LYS A 74 75.82 29.19 -20.98
N SER A 75 75.28 29.75 -19.89
CA SER A 75 74.77 31.11 -19.83
C SER A 75 75.59 31.97 -18.86
N SER A 76 75.16 33.23 -18.69
CA SER A 76 75.76 34.17 -17.75
C SER A 76 75.69 33.71 -16.30
N TYR A 77 74.62 33.01 -15.90
CA TYR A 77 74.43 32.54 -14.52
C TYR A 77 74.30 31.01 -14.41
N TYR A 78 73.51 30.39 -15.29
CA TYR A 78 73.29 28.93 -15.25
C TYR A 78 74.11 28.22 -16.32
N SER A 79 74.41 26.95 -16.08
CA SER A 79 74.90 26.03 -17.11
C SER A 79 74.11 24.73 -17.08
N TRP A 80 73.89 24.14 -18.24
CA TRP A 80 73.23 22.86 -18.40
C TRP A 80 74.19 21.89 -19.06
N GLU A 81 74.64 20.90 -18.31
CA GLU A 81 75.37 19.76 -18.84
C GLU A 81 74.36 18.74 -19.36
N ILE A 82 74.39 18.47 -20.66
CA ILE A 82 73.40 17.66 -21.36
C ILE A 82 74.11 16.43 -21.91
N THR A 83 73.69 15.26 -21.48
CA THR A 83 74.17 13.97 -21.98
C THR A 83 73.04 13.27 -22.72
N SER A 84 73.26 12.96 -23.99
CA SER A 84 72.34 12.12 -24.77
C SER A 84 72.30 10.71 -24.20
N GLY A 85 71.19 10.00 -24.40
CA GLY A 85 71.10 8.58 -24.12
C GLY A 85 70.16 7.90 -25.09
N ASN A 86 70.36 6.59 -25.28
CA ASN A 86 69.55 5.77 -26.19
C ASN A 86 69.46 6.37 -27.60
N VAL A 87 70.59 6.77 -28.19
CA VAL A 87 70.63 7.39 -29.54
C VAL A 87 69.72 8.63 -29.61
N TYR A 88 69.92 9.57 -28.68
CA TYR A 88 69.15 10.81 -28.55
C TYR A 88 67.64 10.60 -28.28
N GLN A 89 67.17 9.43 -27.84
CA GLN A 89 65.77 9.29 -27.43
C GLN A 89 65.49 9.95 -26.07
N LYS A 90 66.53 10.13 -25.24
CA LYS A 90 66.45 10.78 -23.93
C LYS A 90 67.64 11.70 -23.73
N LEU A 91 67.44 12.73 -22.90
CA LEU A 91 68.54 13.57 -22.40
C LEU A 91 68.58 13.50 -20.88
N LYS A 92 69.77 13.37 -20.33
CA LYS A 92 70.07 13.65 -18.92
C LYS A 92 70.65 15.05 -18.84
N VAL A 93 70.03 15.92 -18.07
CA VAL A 93 70.39 17.33 -17.98
C VAL A 93 70.72 17.66 -16.54
N VAL A 94 71.92 18.18 -16.29
CA VAL A 94 72.31 18.70 -14.98
C VAL A 94 72.42 20.21 -15.08
N MET A 95 71.46 20.91 -14.47
CA MET A 95 71.51 22.36 -14.32
C MET A 95 72.41 22.73 -13.15
N ARG A 96 73.26 23.73 -13.31
CA ARG A 96 74.22 24.21 -12.30
C ARG A 96 74.18 25.73 -12.21
N ASN A 97 74.44 26.28 -11.03
CA ASN A 97 74.65 27.71 -10.80
C ASN A 97 76.12 27.99 -10.39
N PRO A 98 76.54 29.26 -10.26
CA PRO A 98 77.93 29.59 -9.93
C PRO A 98 78.33 29.19 -8.51
N THR A 99 77.37 28.91 -7.62
CA THR A 99 77.62 28.44 -6.25
C THR A 99 77.82 26.92 -6.17
N GLY A 100 77.75 26.21 -7.30
CA GLY A 100 77.93 24.76 -7.37
C GLY A 100 76.70 23.95 -6.98
N PHE A 101 75.52 24.56 -6.82
CA PHE A 101 74.28 23.81 -6.65
C PHE A 101 73.90 23.16 -7.98
N GLU A 102 73.46 21.91 -7.92
CA GLU A 102 73.14 21.09 -9.09
C GLU A 102 71.73 20.54 -8.98
N SER A 103 71.04 20.44 -10.12
CA SER A 103 69.78 19.71 -10.24
C SER A 103 69.81 18.80 -11.47
N PRO A 104 69.81 17.47 -11.28
CA PRO A 104 69.67 16.51 -12.37
C PRO A 104 68.20 16.36 -12.78
N MET A 105 67.95 16.32 -14.08
CA MET A 105 66.63 16.20 -14.70
C MET A 105 66.70 15.26 -15.89
N GLU A 106 65.60 14.59 -16.19
CA GLU A 106 65.47 13.70 -17.35
C GLU A 106 64.44 14.25 -18.34
N PHE A 107 64.75 14.12 -19.62
CA PHE A 107 63.93 14.58 -20.72
C PHE A 107 63.72 13.46 -21.73
N LYS A 108 62.50 13.38 -22.26
CA LYS A 108 62.13 12.44 -23.31
C LYS A 108 61.98 13.18 -24.63
N ARG A 109 62.50 12.60 -25.72
CA ARG A 109 62.22 13.08 -27.08
C ARG A 109 60.74 12.89 -27.38
N ILE A 110 60.02 13.99 -27.57
CA ILE A 110 58.58 14.00 -27.88
C ILE A 110 58.31 14.22 -29.37
N TRP A 111 59.31 14.72 -30.11
CA TRP A 111 59.19 14.93 -31.55
C TRP A 111 60.54 14.88 -32.26
N GLN A 112 60.53 14.41 -33.51
CA GLN A 112 61.64 14.46 -34.46
C GLN A 112 61.11 14.76 -35.87
N SER A 113 61.93 15.37 -36.72
CA SER A 113 61.63 15.55 -38.15
C SER A 113 61.59 14.19 -38.87
N GLU A 114 60.70 14.04 -39.84
CA GLU A 114 60.58 12.84 -40.67
C GLU A 114 60.89 13.17 -42.15
N GLY A 115 61.86 12.47 -42.74
CA GLY A 115 62.23 12.59 -44.16
C GLY A 115 63.09 13.81 -44.53
N ASP A 116 63.41 13.93 -45.82
CA ASP A 116 64.13 15.06 -46.40
C ASP A 116 63.16 16.23 -46.62
N VAL A 117 62.84 16.95 -45.55
CA VAL A 117 61.85 18.04 -45.61
C VAL A 117 62.43 19.28 -46.28
N ALA A 118 61.74 19.76 -47.33
CA ALA A 118 62.06 20.97 -48.08
C ALA A 118 62.19 22.20 -47.17
N ALA A 119 63.10 23.10 -47.56
CA ALA A 119 63.70 24.12 -46.71
C ALA A 119 62.78 25.31 -46.40
N GLU A 120 62.01 25.23 -45.31
CA GLU A 120 61.48 26.41 -44.62
C GLU A 120 62.05 26.56 -43.20
N SER A 121 62.19 27.81 -42.75
CA SER A 121 62.72 28.14 -41.43
C SER A 121 61.74 27.72 -40.33
N ALA A 122 62.25 27.01 -39.32
CA ALA A 122 61.45 26.61 -38.18
C ALA A 122 61.16 27.81 -37.28
N ARG A 123 59.95 27.88 -36.73
CA ARG A 123 59.51 28.99 -35.87
C ARG A 123 59.03 28.48 -34.53
N ILE A 124 59.43 29.15 -33.46
CA ILE A 124 59.03 28.84 -32.09
C ILE A 124 58.40 30.10 -31.49
N TRP A 125 57.13 29.99 -31.09
CA TRP A 125 56.41 31.01 -30.35
C TRP A 125 56.20 30.58 -28.92
N THR A 126 56.29 31.54 -28.00
CA THR A 126 56.04 31.31 -26.57
C THR A 126 55.09 32.35 -26.03
N GLY A 127 54.34 31.97 -25.01
CA GLY A 127 53.35 32.86 -24.39
C GLY A 127 52.78 32.24 -23.14
N LYS A 128 51.63 32.77 -22.74
CA LYS A 128 50.88 32.33 -21.57
C LYS A 128 49.49 31.88 -22.00
N ILE A 129 49.01 30.81 -21.38
CA ILE A 129 47.64 30.36 -21.54
C ILE A 129 46.87 30.52 -20.24
N ASN A 130 45.62 30.92 -20.39
CA ASN A 130 44.60 30.82 -19.35
C ASN A 130 43.42 30.09 -19.98
N TRP A 131 43.06 28.93 -19.44
CA TRP A 131 42.01 28.09 -19.99
C TRP A 131 41.13 27.58 -18.86
N ASP A 132 39.99 28.26 -18.68
CA ASP A 132 38.99 27.95 -17.66
C ASP A 132 39.64 27.67 -16.28
N GLN A 133 39.20 26.63 -15.57
CA GLN A 133 39.80 26.14 -14.33
C GLN A 133 41.03 25.22 -14.54
N TYR A 134 41.39 24.88 -15.78
CA TYR A 134 42.40 23.84 -16.06
C TYR A 134 43.83 24.40 -16.20
N ALA A 135 43.98 25.61 -16.75
CA ALA A 135 45.28 26.28 -16.85
C ALA A 135 45.18 27.74 -16.42
N SER A 136 46.05 28.16 -15.50
CA SER A 136 46.15 29.53 -15.01
C SER A 136 47.60 30.01 -15.12
N ASN A 137 47.84 30.96 -16.01
CA ASN A 137 49.13 31.59 -16.27
C ASN A 137 50.26 30.58 -16.62
N GLU A 138 49.91 29.50 -17.32
CA GLU A 138 50.86 28.46 -17.70
C GLU A 138 51.61 28.84 -18.98
N MET A 139 52.90 28.52 -19.06
CA MET A 139 53.67 28.69 -20.29
C MET A 139 53.15 27.73 -21.36
N ALA A 140 52.94 28.26 -22.56
CA ALA A 140 52.70 27.45 -23.74
C ALA A 140 53.67 27.81 -24.86
N ILE A 141 54.02 26.80 -25.64
CA ILE A 141 54.99 26.86 -26.73
C ILE A 141 54.32 26.28 -27.97
N PHE A 142 54.45 26.99 -29.08
CA PHE A 142 54.03 26.54 -30.40
C PHE A 142 55.25 26.47 -31.30
N ILE A 143 55.47 25.34 -31.96
CA ILE A 143 56.63 25.11 -32.82
C ILE A 143 56.12 24.69 -34.19
N ALA A 144 56.47 25.44 -35.22
CA ALA A 144 56.34 25.03 -36.62
C ALA A 144 57.73 24.53 -37.07
N PRO A 145 58.05 23.24 -36.85
CA PRO A 145 59.42 22.72 -37.01
C PRO A 145 59.85 22.62 -38.48
N GLU A 146 58.89 22.64 -39.39
CA GLU A 146 59.04 22.47 -40.84
C GLU A 146 58.40 23.64 -41.60
N GLY A 147 58.23 24.78 -40.93
CA GLY A 147 57.60 25.97 -41.51
C GLY A 147 56.08 25.96 -41.45
N LEU A 148 55.47 26.98 -42.04
CA LEU A 148 54.01 27.19 -42.05
C LEU A 148 53.48 26.78 -43.43
N GLY A 149 52.58 25.79 -43.47
CA GLY A 149 52.11 25.26 -44.76
C GLY A 149 51.12 24.12 -44.60
N GLU A 150 50.38 23.80 -45.66
CA GLU A 150 49.40 22.71 -45.66
C GLU A 150 50.09 21.38 -45.40
N GLY A 151 49.62 20.62 -44.41
CA GLY A 151 50.19 19.33 -44.03
C GLY A 151 51.45 19.41 -43.18
N ASN A 152 52.12 20.56 -43.09
CA ASN A 152 53.30 20.72 -42.25
C ASN A 152 52.93 20.53 -40.77
N PRO A 153 53.76 19.88 -39.96
CA PRO A 153 53.48 19.70 -38.54
C PRO A 153 53.44 21.05 -37.79
N ILE A 154 52.54 21.14 -36.81
CA ILE A 154 52.59 22.14 -35.74
C ILE A 154 52.61 21.40 -34.40
N LEU A 155 53.57 21.76 -33.57
CA LEU A 155 53.67 21.27 -32.20
C LEU A 155 53.06 22.30 -31.28
N SER A 156 52.19 21.87 -30.38
CA SER A 156 51.64 22.73 -29.33
C SER A 156 51.85 22.04 -27.99
N MET A 157 52.46 22.75 -27.05
CA MET A 157 52.79 22.19 -25.74
C MET A 157 52.59 23.19 -24.61
N TRP A 158 52.07 22.69 -23.49
CA TRP A 158 51.92 23.40 -22.24
C TRP A 158 51.75 22.39 -21.11
N GLN A 159 51.60 22.86 -19.87
CA GLN A 159 51.11 22.02 -18.77
C GLN A 159 49.79 22.56 -18.25
N TRP A 160 48.96 21.66 -17.73
CA TRP A 160 47.77 22.03 -16.99
C TRP A 160 48.12 22.42 -15.57
N THR A 161 47.49 23.47 -15.03
CA THR A 161 47.55 23.73 -13.59
C THR A 161 46.90 22.56 -12.84
N ARG A 162 45.74 22.09 -13.34
CA ARG A 162 45.12 20.79 -13.04
C ARG A 162 44.39 20.28 -14.28
N ASP A 163 44.58 19.02 -14.65
CA ASP A 163 43.87 18.43 -15.78
C ASP A 163 42.42 18.03 -15.43
N GLY A 164 41.69 17.46 -16.40
CA GLY A 164 40.31 16.98 -16.20
C GLY A 164 40.16 15.84 -15.19
N ASN A 165 41.26 15.18 -14.82
CA ASN A 165 41.31 14.13 -13.79
C ASN A 165 41.78 14.68 -12.43
N GLY A 166 42.04 15.99 -12.33
CA GLY A 166 42.52 16.66 -11.11
C GLY A 166 44.03 16.56 -10.89
N VAL A 167 44.80 16.01 -11.84
CA VAL A 167 46.26 15.87 -11.76
C VAL A 167 46.92 17.22 -12.00
N ALA A 168 47.68 17.70 -11.01
CA ALA A 168 48.38 18.98 -11.12
C ALA A 168 49.62 18.88 -12.02
N LYS A 169 49.90 19.96 -12.77
CA LYS A 169 51.10 20.08 -13.62
C LYS A 169 51.25 18.98 -14.67
N ALA A 170 50.14 18.37 -15.10
CA ALA A 170 50.15 17.35 -16.14
C ALA A 170 50.59 17.95 -17.49
N PRO A 171 51.51 17.31 -18.23
CA PRO A 171 51.94 17.79 -19.54
C PRO A 171 50.81 17.68 -20.57
N SER A 172 50.81 18.59 -21.53
CA SER A 172 49.95 18.56 -22.70
C SER A 172 50.80 18.79 -23.94
N PHE A 173 50.81 17.82 -24.85
CA PHE A 173 51.56 17.86 -26.09
C PHE A 173 50.69 17.38 -27.25
N ARG A 174 50.84 18.03 -28.41
CA ARG A 174 50.22 17.66 -29.67
C ARG A 174 51.21 17.91 -30.79
N ALA A 175 51.21 17.02 -31.78
CA ALA A 175 51.93 17.17 -33.04
C ALA A 175 50.94 16.82 -34.15
N GLU A 176 50.36 17.84 -34.77
CA GLU A 176 49.26 17.67 -35.72
C GLU A 176 49.61 18.38 -37.04
N PRO A 177 49.10 17.91 -38.19
CA PRO A 177 49.28 18.60 -39.44
C PRO A 177 48.47 19.91 -39.48
N GLN A 178 49.08 20.95 -40.03
CA GLN A 178 48.43 22.24 -40.26
C GLN A 178 47.44 22.12 -41.43
N LYS A 179 46.22 22.62 -41.22
CA LYS A 179 45.22 22.87 -42.25
C LYS A 179 45.12 24.36 -42.51
N VAL A 180 45.74 24.84 -43.57
CA VAL A 180 45.80 26.25 -43.96
C VAL A 180 44.39 26.73 -44.35
N ILE A 181 44.00 27.85 -43.77
CA ILE A 181 42.74 28.55 -44.04
C ILE A 181 43.00 29.69 -45.02
N SER A 182 44.10 30.41 -44.83
CA SER A 182 44.54 31.49 -45.74
C SER A 182 46.03 31.74 -45.57
N ASP A 183 46.73 32.01 -46.66
CA ASP A 183 48.08 32.58 -46.67
C ASP A 183 48.04 33.82 -47.57
N ASP A 184 48.28 34.99 -46.97
CA ASP A 184 48.27 36.26 -47.67
C ASP A 184 49.47 37.13 -47.24
N GLN A 185 49.53 38.37 -47.73
CA GLN A 185 50.63 39.29 -47.40
C GLN A 185 50.67 39.69 -45.91
N ASN A 186 49.56 39.55 -45.18
CA ASN A 186 49.46 39.87 -43.76
C ASN A 186 49.89 38.69 -42.87
N GLY A 187 49.85 37.45 -43.38
CA GLY A 187 50.38 36.27 -42.72
C GLY A 187 49.60 34.99 -43.05
N VAL A 188 49.78 33.97 -42.19
CA VAL A 188 49.21 32.63 -42.40
C VAL A 188 48.20 32.34 -41.31
N LYS A 189 47.00 31.94 -41.71
CA LYS A 189 45.98 31.37 -40.83
C LYS A 189 45.87 29.89 -41.12
N PHE A 190 45.93 29.09 -40.07
CA PHE A 190 45.79 27.65 -40.15
C PHE A 190 45.02 27.14 -38.95
N SER A 191 44.50 25.94 -39.07
CA SER A 191 43.85 25.22 -37.98
C SER A 191 44.43 23.82 -37.89
N TYR A 192 44.29 23.21 -36.74
CA TYR A 192 44.58 21.79 -36.58
C TYR A 192 43.65 21.24 -35.52
N LYS A 193 43.32 19.96 -35.67
CA LYS A 193 42.39 19.27 -34.79
C LYS A 193 43.14 18.24 -33.99
N SER A 194 42.84 18.23 -32.69
CA SER A 194 43.26 17.16 -31.81
C SER A 194 42.09 16.86 -30.86
N TYR A 195 42.23 17.06 -29.54
CA TYR A 195 41.09 17.07 -28.62
C TYR A 195 40.25 18.36 -28.73
N TYR A 196 40.88 19.48 -29.06
CA TYR A 196 40.23 20.77 -29.31
C TYR A 196 40.40 21.16 -30.78
N ASP A 197 39.48 21.97 -31.30
CA ASP A 197 39.67 22.65 -32.58
C ASP A 197 40.47 23.94 -32.32
N ILE A 198 41.72 23.99 -32.78
CA ILE A 198 42.63 25.12 -32.56
C ILE A 198 42.81 25.87 -33.87
N SER A 199 42.61 27.19 -33.83
CA SER A 199 42.82 28.10 -34.95
C SER A 199 43.92 29.08 -34.62
N CYS A 200 44.91 29.17 -35.49
CA CYS A 200 46.08 30.01 -35.34
C CYS A 200 46.13 31.06 -36.46
N SER A 201 46.57 32.27 -36.12
CA SER A 201 46.80 33.35 -37.07
C SER A 201 48.16 33.95 -36.79
N TRP A 202 49.14 33.62 -37.62
CA TRP A 202 50.46 34.26 -37.60
C TRP A 202 50.43 35.55 -38.40
N ASN A 203 50.99 36.61 -37.83
CA ASN A 203 51.08 37.92 -38.46
C ASN A 203 52.53 38.18 -38.92
N ARG A 204 52.73 38.31 -40.24
CA ARG A 204 54.06 38.43 -40.86
C ARG A 204 54.80 39.72 -40.48
N LYS A 205 54.09 40.79 -40.06
CA LYS A 205 54.70 42.08 -39.66
C LYS A 205 55.14 42.09 -38.21
N THR A 206 54.35 41.50 -37.33
CA THR A 206 54.61 41.51 -35.87
C THR A 206 55.29 40.25 -35.38
N GLU A 207 55.35 39.21 -36.21
CA GLU A 207 55.84 37.88 -35.88
C GLU A 207 55.08 37.17 -34.75
N LYS A 208 53.93 37.71 -34.36
CA LYS A 208 53.06 37.14 -33.34
C LYS A 208 52.17 36.05 -33.91
N LEU A 209 51.88 35.05 -33.09
CA LEU A 209 50.92 34.00 -33.37
C LEU A 209 49.72 34.19 -32.43
N SER A 210 48.56 34.55 -32.96
CA SER A 210 47.31 34.58 -32.17
C SER A 210 46.66 33.20 -32.20
N VAL A 211 46.28 32.66 -31.04
CA VAL A 211 45.75 31.29 -30.93
C VAL A 211 44.36 31.30 -30.31
N ASN A 212 43.39 30.72 -31.01
CA ASN A 212 42.03 30.55 -30.54
C ASN A 212 41.71 29.06 -30.39
N VAL A 213 41.06 28.70 -29.28
CA VAL A 213 40.68 27.31 -29.00
C VAL A 213 39.17 27.22 -28.85
N LYS A 214 38.58 26.27 -29.56
CA LYS A 214 37.17 25.92 -29.44
C LYS A 214 37.03 24.60 -28.69
N GLY A 215 36.56 24.71 -27.45
CA GLY A 215 36.17 23.59 -26.60
C GLY A 215 34.68 23.22 -26.71
N PRO A 216 34.14 22.42 -25.77
CA PRO A 216 32.70 22.17 -25.66
C PRO A 216 31.89 23.43 -25.31
N GLY A 217 32.54 24.48 -24.79
CA GLY A 217 31.96 25.80 -24.56
C GLY A 217 32.14 26.77 -25.73
N ALA A 218 32.03 28.08 -25.44
CA ALA A 218 32.31 29.12 -26.43
C ALA A 218 33.81 29.12 -26.84
N PRO A 219 34.15 29.49 -28.09
CA PRO A 219 35.54 29.72 -28.47
C PRO A 219 36.17 30.75 -27.56
N GLN A 220 37.37 30.45 -27.05
CA GLN A 220 38.14 31.36 -26.22
C GLN A 220 39.48 31.67 -26.89
N ASP A 221 39.82 32.95 -26.89
CA ASP A 221 41.12 33.44 -27.32
C ASP A 221 42.16 33.14 -26.23
N LEU A 222 43.20 32.38 -26.57
CA LEU A 222 44.33 32.11 -25.69
C LEU A 222 45.34 33.26 -25.69
N GLY A 223 45.23 34.20 -26.63
CA GLY A 223 46.04 35.39 -26.74
C GLY A 223 47.15 35.31 -27.78
N ASP A 224 48.00 36.34 -27.77
CA ASP A 224 49.14 36.50 -28.67
C ASP A 224 50.41 35.88 -28.11
N PHE A 225 51.04 35.02 -28.91
CA PHE A 225 52.31 34.38 -28.62
C PHE A 225 53.44 35.10 -29.36
N GLY A 226 54.48 35.48 -28.63
CA GLY A 226 55.65 36.15 -29.19
C GLY A 226 56.63 35.17 -29.81
N LEU A 227 57.25 35.54 -30.93
CA LEU A 227 58.32 34.76 -31.54
C LEU A 227 59.53 34.71 -30.60
N ALA A 228 59.89 33.50 -30.16
CA ALA A 228 61.06 33.26 -29.33
C ALA A 228 62.28 32.84 -30.17
N ALA A 229 62.08 32.07 -31.24
CA ALA A 229 63.14 31.68 -32.14
C ALA A 229 62.67 31.55 -33.60
N LEU A 230 63.52 32.02 -34.51
CA LEU A 230 63.51 31.71 -35.93
C LEU A 230 64.78 30.91 -36.22
N ILE A 231 64.62 29.73 -36.80
CA ILE A 231 65.71 28.79 -37.06
C ILE A 231 65.80 28.59 -38.57
N ASP A 232 66.76 29.26 -39.20
CA ASP A 232 67.06 29.06 -40.60
C ASP A 232 67.82 27.73 -40.76
N ARG A 233 67.31 26.85 -41.63
CA ARG A 233 67.98 25.59 -41.95
C ARG A 233 69.15 25.89 -42.89
N HIS A 234 70.35 26.11 -42.35
CA HIS A 234 71.57 26.15 -43.15
C HIS A 234 71.97 24.71 -43.52
N SER A 235 72.05 24.39 -44.81
CA SER A 235 72.76 23.19 -45.27
C SER A 235 74.23 23.35 -44.87
N HIS A 236 74.80 22.34 -44.21
CA HIS A 236 76.24 22.33 -43.96
C HIS A 236 76.98 22.34 -45.31
N ASP A 237 77.65 23.46 -45.62
CA ASP A 237 78.63 23.53 -46.70
C ASP A 237 79.83 22.65 -46.31
N TRP A 238 80.00 21.54 -47.03
CA TRP A 238 81.17 20.68 -46.95
C TRP A 238 82.33 21.32 -47.72
N ASN A 239 83.15 22.14 -47.07
CA ASN A 239 84.45 22.54 -47.63
C ASN A 239 85.62 22.00 -46.76
N PRO A 240 86.42 21.05 -47.27
CA PRO A 240 87.67 20.62 -46.61
C PRO A 240 88.81 21.64 -46.82
N PRO A 241 89.82 21.68 -45.93
CA PRO A 241 90.95 22.62 -46.03
C PRO A 241 91.94 22.30 -47.18
N GLN A 242 92.50 23.35 -47.80
CA GLN A 242 93.43 23.30 -48.95
C GLN A 242 94.80 22.67 -48.63
N THR A 243 95.39 22.00 -49.64
CA THR A 243 96.74 21.39 -49.66
C THR A 243 97.86 22.37 -50.09
N PRO A 244 99.13 22.16 -49.67
CA PRO A 244 100.27 23.03 -50.03
C PRO A 244 100.88 22.69 -51.41
N GLY A 245 101.42 23.70 -52.13
CA GLY A 245 101.94 23.60 -53.51
C GLY A 245 103.38 23.08 -53.70
N PRO A 246 103.87 22.92 -54.96
CA PRO A 246 105.08 22.16 -55.31
C PRO A 246 106.38 23.00 -55.45
N LYS A 247 107.54 22.34 -55.31
CA LYS A 247 108.92 22.87 -55.42
C LYS A 247 109.45 22.91 -56.87
N VAL A 248 110.43 23.79 -57.13
CA VAL A 248 111.07 24.08 -58.44
C VAL A 248 112.50 23.49 -58.51
N GLU A 249 112.92 22.98 -59.68
CA GLU A 249 114.24 22.37 -60.00
C GLU A 249 115.27 23.38 -60.59
N LEU A 250 116.57 23.02 -60.54
CA LEU A 250 117.73 23.83 -60.98
C LEU A 250 118.55 23.10 -62.08
N GLU A 251 119.00 23.81 -63.13
CA GLU A 251 119.76 23.26 -64.27
C GLU A 251 121.30 23.37 -64.14
N LEU A 252 122.04 22.43 -64.75
CA LEU A 252 123.51 22.31 -64.74
C LEU A 252 124.09 22.28 -66.17
N HIS A 253 125.28 22.86 -66.40
CA HIS A 253 126.00 22.84 -67.70
C HIS A 253 127.47 22.37 -67.57
N SER A 254 128.03 21.77 -68.63
CA SER A 254 129.38 21.16 -68.70
C SER A 254 130.44 22.00 -69.45
N PRO A 255 131.75 21.85 -69.16
CA PRO A 255 132.82 22.73 -69.66
C PRO A 255 133.40 22.35 -71.04
N GLN A 256 133.94 23.33 -71.77
CA GLN A 256 134.55 23.17 -73.11
C GLN A 256 136.10 23.15 -73.12
N PRO A 257 136.74 22.50 -74.12
CA PRO A 257 138.19 22.32 -74.21
C PRO A 257 138.93 23.46 -74.95
N GLN A 258 140.18 23.76 -74.55
CA GLN A 258 141.10 24.67 -75.25
C GLN A 258 142.34 23.97 -75.83
N PRO A 259 142.92 24.47 -76.94
CA PRO A 259 144.02 23.82 -77.67
C PRO A 259 145.42 24.19 -77.13
N SER A 260 146.39 23.29 -77.28
CA SER A 260 147.79 23.47 -76.87
C SER A 260 148.64 24.21 -77.93
N LEU A 261 149.64 24.97 -77.47
CA LEU A 261 150.56 25.76 -78.30
C LEU A 261 151.51 24.91 -79.16
N ALA A 262 151.79 25.39 -80.38
CA ALA A 262 152.65 24.73 -81.36
C ALA A 262 154.13 24.71 -80.95
N ARG A 263 154.82 23.58 -81.19
CA ARG A 263 156.28 23.44 -80.99
C ARG A 263 157.02 24.08 -82.17
N VAL A 264 157.99 24.94 -81.87
CA VAL A 264 158.94 25.48 -82.85
C VAL A 264 159.95 24.39 -83.22
N VAL A 265 160.08 24.11 -84.52
CA VAL A 265 160.90 23.01 -85.08
C VAL A 265 162.15 23.52 -85.81
N ASP A 266 162.37 24.84 -85.83
CA ASP A 266 163.50 25.45 -86.52
C ASP A 266 164.79 25.45 -85.67
N PRO A 267 165.98 25.22 -86.27
CA PRO A 267 167.25 25.25 -85.55
C PRO A 267 167.57 26.65 -85.04
N LEU A 268 167.90 26.76 -83.74
CA LEU A 268 168.20 28.01 -83.05
C LEU A 268 169.38 28.75 -83.72
N PRO A 269 169.26 30.06 -84.02
CA PRO A 269 170.33 30.83 -84.61
C PRO A 269 171.45 31.03 -83.58
N PHE A 270 172.60 30.40 -83.80
CA PHE A 270 173.80 30.69 -83.02
C PHE A 270 174.27 32.12 -83.35
N PRO A 271 174.39 33.01 -82.35
CA PRO A 271 174.78 34.40 -82.55
C PRO A 271 176.23 34.49 -83.06
N LYS A 272 176.49 35.34 -84.08
CA LYS A 272 177.80 35.46 -84.73
C LYS A 272 178.66 36.58 -84.14
N THR A 273 178.09 37.41 -83.27
CA THR A 273 178.77 38.55 -82.64
C THR A 273 178.52 38.60 -81.13
N LEU A 274 179.46 39.18 -80.38
CA LEU A 274 179.37 39.29 -78.91
C LEU A 274 178.08 40.00 -78.44
N ILE A 275 177.62 41.01 -79.19
CA ILE A 275 176.39 41.75 -78.89
C ILE A 275 175.14 40.87 -79.09
N GLU A 276 175.10 40.05 -80.14
CA GLU A 276 174.00 39.09 -80.34
C GLU A 276 174.00 38.01 -79.27
N THR A 277 175.16 37.51 -78.84
CA THR A 277 175.26 36.56 -77.73
C THR A 277 174.69 37.14 -76.45
N LEU A 278 175.06 38.38 -76.08
CA LEU A 278 174.52 39.05 -74.90
C LEU A 278 173.00 39.26 -74.99
N ARG A 279 172.47 39.63 -76.17
CA ARG A 279 171.01 39.75 -76.38
C ARG A 279 170.29 38.42 -76.24
N HIS A 280 170.84 37.34 -76.80
CA HIS A 280 170.26 36.00 -76.66
C HIS A 280 170.34 35.49 -75.20
N THR A 281 171.44 35.76 -74.49
CA THR A 281 171.57 35.40 -73.06
C THR A 281 170.55 36.15 -72.20
N ILE A 282 170.32 37.45 -72.46
CA ILE A 282 169.30 38.23 -71.75
C ILE A 282 167.90 37.69 -72.06
N ALA A 283 167.57 37.44 -73.32
CA ALA A 283 166.26 36.89 -73.71
C ALA A 283 166.02 35.49 -73.11
N TYR A 284 167.05 34.64 -73.06
CA TYR A 284 166.95 33.32 -72.43
C TYR A 284 166.78 33.42 -70.90
N ALA A 285 167.51 34.32 -70.24
CA ALA A 285 167.37 34.56 -68.80
C ALA A 285 165.97 35.13 -68.46
N ASP A 286 165.45 36.04 -69.30
CA ASP A 286 164.10 36.59 -69.16
C ASP A 286 163.02 35.52 -69.38
N GLN A 287 163.16 34.69 -70.43
CA GLN A 287 162.25 33.56 -70.68
C GLN A 287 162.32 32.52 -69.55
N ALA A 288 163.50 32.22 -69.02
CA ALA A 288 163.66 31.32 -67.88
C ALA A 288 163.03 31.90 -66.60
N GLY A 289 163.17 33.22 -66.37
CA GLY A 289 162.52 33.94 -65.28
C GLY A 289 161.00 33.91 -65.41
N TYR A 290 160.46 34.16 -66.61
CA TYR A 290 159.03 34.06 -66.89
C TYR A 290 158.50 32.64 -66.66
N LEU A 291 159.20 31.61 -67.15
CA LEU A 291 158.80 30.22 -66.95
C LEU A 291 158.86 29.79 -65.49
N ALA A 292 159.85 30.29 -64.72
CA ALA A 292 159.95 30.03 -63.29
C ALA A 292 158.81 30.70 -62.52
N GLN A 293 158.48 31.96 -62.83
CA GLN A 293 157.35 32.66 -62.22
C GLN A 293 156.01 31.99 -62.59
N TYR A 294 155.82 31.64 -63.86
CA TYR A 294 154.63 30.94 -64.32
C TYR A 294 154.46 29.57 -63.66
N ALA A 295 155.56 28.83 -63.46
CA ALA A 295 155.53 27.56 -62.73
C ALA A 295 155.21 27.75 -61.24
N HIS A 296 155.75 28.80 -60.61
CA HIS A 296 155.44 29.14 -59.22
C HIS A 296 153.97 29.51 -59.05
N ASP A 297 153.45 30.44 -59.87
CA ASP A 297 152.06 30.88 -59.80
C ASP A 297 151.09 29.71 -60.04
N ARG A 298 151.41 28.82 -60.99
CA ARG A 298 150.61 27.63 -61.26
C ARG A 298 150.67 26.61 -60.12
N PHE A 299 151.83 26.44 -59.48
CA PHE A 299 151.95 25.58 -58.32
C PHE A 299 151.14 26.12 -57.14
N THR A 300 151.25 27.42 -56.84
CA THR A 300 150.48 28.07 -55.76
C THR A 300 148.97 28.01 -56.02
N ALA A 301 148.52 28.18 -57.27
CA ALA A 301 147.11 28.01 -57.62
C ALA A 301 146.63 26.56 -57.46
N LEU A 302 147.46 25.58 -57.83
CA LEU A 302 147.14 24.16 -57.68
C LEU A 302 147.09 23.74 -56.19
N ASP A 303 148.03 24.24 -55.39
CA ASP A 303 148.10 24.00 -53.94
C ASP A 303 146.87 24.57 -53.23
N SER A 304 146.46 25.79 -53.59
CA SER A 304 145.22 26.39 -53.09
C SER A 304 143.97 25.60 -53.50
N ASP A 305 143.89 25.10 -54.74
CA ASP A 305 142.76 24.26 -55.18
C ASP A 305 142.76 22.90 -54.45
N PHE A 306 143.93 22.32 -54.21
CA PHE A 306 144.07 21.06 -53.47
C PHE A 306 143.54 21.18 -52.04
N HIS A 307 143.92 22.26 -51.33
CA HIS A 307 143.42 22.53 -49.98
C HIS A 307 141.91 22.79 -49.97
N ALA A 308 141.39 23.60 -50.91
CA ALA A 308 139.96 23.85 -51.03
C ALA A 308 139.15 22.56 -51.28
N ARG A 309 139.67 21.64 -52.12
CA ARG A 309 139.05 20.31 -52.33
C ARG A 309 139.15 19.41 -51.09
N GLY A 310 140.23 19.53 -50.32
CA GLY A 310 140.39 18.86 -49.03
C GLY A 310 139.27 19.24 -48.05
N ASP A 311 139.03 20.54 -47.89
CA ASP A 311 137.98 21.06 -47.02
C ASP A 311 136.56 20.64 -47.49
N GLN A 312 136.32 20.65 -48.81
CA GLN A 312 135.05 20.16 -49.38
C GLN A 312 134.84 18.67 -49.14
N LEU A 313 135.90 17.85 -49.24
CA LEU A 313 135.82 16.42 -48.96
C LEU A 313 135.53 16.16 -47.49
N GLU A 314 136.16 16.90 -46.57
CA GLU A 314 135.93 16.77 -45.13
C GLU A 314 134.50 17.19 -44.75
N THR A 315 134.00 18.27 -45.34
CA THR A 315 132.60 18.71 -45.19
C THR A 315 131.64 17.63 -45.71
N SER A 316 131.92 17.07 -46.89
CA SER A 316 131.09 16.02 -47.49
C SER A 316 131.09 14.73 -46.66
N LYS A 317 132.22 14.38 -46.04
CA LYS A 317 132.30 13.24 -45.10
C LYS A 317 131.46 13.47 -43.85
N SER A 318 131.52 14.67 -43.26
CA SER A 318 130.70 15.01 -42.10
C SER A 318 129.20 14.89 -42.42
N GLN A 319 128.78 15.35 -43.60
CA GLN A 319 127.39 15.21 -44.06
C GLN A 319 127.01 13.75 -44.29
N ALA A 320 127.89 12.92 -44.85
CA ALA A 320 127.66 11.49 -45.03
C ALA A 320 127.50 10.76 -43.68
N ASP A 321 128.28 11.15 -42.66
CA ASP A 321 128.17 10.58 -41.31
C ASP A 321 126.85 10.97 -40.63
N GLU A 322 126.40 12.22 -40.81
CA GLU A 322 125.10 12.68 -40.31
C GLU A 322 123.93 11.94 -40.97
N LEU A 323 123.96 11.83 -42.30
CA LEU A 323 122.94 11.07 -43.06
C LEU A 323 122.91 9.60 -42.63
N THR A 324 124.08 9.00 -42.37
CA THR A 324 124.16 7.60 -41.89
C THR A 324 123.47 7.44 -40.53
N LYS A 325 123.70 8.37 -39.59
CA LYS A 325 123.02 8.37 -38.29
C LYS A 325 121.50 8.54 -38.42
N GLU A 326 121.06 9.40 -39.35
CA GLU A 326 119.63 9.61 -39.59
C GLU A 326 118.97 8.36 -40.19
N VAL A 327 119.65 7.68 -41.12
CA VAL A 327 119.19 6.39 -41.68
C VAL A 327 119.07 5.32 -40.60
N GLU A 328 120.04 5.20 -39.69
CA GLU A 328 119.98 4.25 -38.56
C GLU A 328 118.78 4.54 -37.65
N LYS A 329 118.56 5.82 -37.30
CA LYS A 329 117.43 6.24 -36.48
C LYS A 329 116.09 5.90 -37.16
N LEU A 330 115.92 6.30 -38.43
CA LEU A 330 114.70 6.03 -39.19
C LEU A 330 114.42 4.53 -39.35
N THR A 331 115.48 3.72 -39.46
CA THR A 331 115.36 2.26 -39.51
C THR A 331 114.84 1.70 -38.18
N GLY A 332 115.32 2.23 -37.05
CA GLY A 332 114.80 1.90 -35.71
C GLY A 332 113.33 2.28 -35.53
N ASP A 333 112.97 3.51 -35.91
CA ASP A 333 111.59 4.01 -35.82
C ASP A 333 110.64 3.18 -36.68
N LEU A 334 111.06 2.80 -37.90
CA LEU A 334 110.27 1.93 -38.78
C LEU A 334 110.01 0.54 -38.17
N ALA A 335 110.98 -0.03 -37.47
CA ALA A 335 110.81 -1.32 -36.80
C ALA A 335 109.80 -1.23 -35.65
N VAL A 336 109.83 -0.14 -34.86
CA VAL A 336 108.87 0.11 -33.78
C VAL A 336 107.46 0.28 -34.33
N GLU A 337 107.28 1.07 -35.39
CA GLU A 337 105.96 1.28 -36.00
C GLU A 337 105.41 0.02 -36.66
N LYS A 338 106.26 -0.83 -37.25
CA LYS A 338 105.83 -2.16 -37.71
C LYS A 338 105.31 -3.03 -36.58
N ALA A 339 106.01 -3.09 -35.44
CA ALA A 339 105.58 -3.87 -34.29
C ALA A 339 104.24 -3.36 -33.71
N LYS A 340 104.02 -2.04 -33.68
CA LYS A 340 102.73 -1.45 -33.31
C LYS A 340 101.62 -1.83 -34.29
N GLY A 341 101.91 -1.82 -35.60
CA GLY A 341 100.97 -2.24 -36.64
C GLY A 341 100.55 -3.70 -36.49
N GLU A 342 101.49 -4.59 -36.16
CA GLU A 342 101.21 -6.00 -35.89
C GLU A 342 100.34 -6.19 -34.64
N ASP A 343 100.64 -5.49 -33.53
CA ASP A 343 99.83 -5.52 -32.30
C ASP A 343 98.40 -5.03 -32.54
N LEU A 344 98.24 -3.89 -33.23
CA LEU A 344 96.93 -3.36 -33.58
C LEU A 344 96.13 -4.31 -34.47
N THR A 345 96.80 -4.96 -35.42
CA THR A 345 96.16 -5.97 -36.30
C THR A 345 95.65 -7.15 -35.49
N LYS A 346 96.44 -7.63 -34.52
CA LYS A 346 96.03 -8.72 -33.62
C LYS A 346 94.83 -8.32 -32.76
N ARG A 347 94.87 -7.15 -32.12
CA ARG A 347 93.77 -6.65 -31.29
C ARG A 347 92.49 -6.43 -32.09
N LEU A 348 92.61 -6.00 -33.34
CA LEU A 348 91.47 -5.84 -34.25
C LEU A 348 90.82 -7.19 -34.58
N ALA A 349 91.63 -8.24 -34.79
CA ALA A 349 91.11 -9.59 -35.03
C ALA A 349 90.37 -10.14 -33.80
N GLU A 350 90.96 -10.02 -32.61
CA GLU A 350 90.33 -10.45 -31.35
C GLU A 350 89.01 -9.68 -31.07
N ALA A 351 88.99 -8.37 -31.31
CA ALA A 351 87.79 -7.56 -31.15
C ALA A 351 86.67 -7.94 -32.15
N ARG A 352 87.03 -8.34 -33.38
CA ARG A 352 86.07 -8.80 -34.38
C ARG A 352 85.44 -10.13 -33.96
N GLU A 353 86.23 -11.10 -33.50
CA GLU A 353 85.71 -12.37 -33.01
C GLU A 353 84.79 -12.19 -31.79
N ALA A 354 85.17 -11.33 -30.84
CA ALA A 354 84.35 -11.04 -29.68
C ALA A 354 83.01 -10.38 -30.06
N ASN A 355 83.02 -9.42 -30.99
CA ASN A 355 81.80 -8.79 -31.48
C ASN A 355 80.91 -9.76 -32.25
N GLU A 356 81.47 -10.66 -33.05
CA GLU A 356 80.71 -11.67 -33.79
C GLU A 356 80.03 -12.67 -32.82
N ALA A 357 80.73 -13.08 -31.77
CA ALA A 357 80.16 -13.91 -30.72
C ALA A 357 79.02 -13.20 -29.97
N GLU A 358 79.19 -11.93 -29.63
CA GLU A 358 78.14 -11.14 -28.95
C GLU A 358 76.95 -10.87 -29.86
N ALA A 359 77.18 -10.56 -31.14
CA ALA A 359 76.10 -10.40 -32.13
C ALA A 359 75.26 -11.68 -32.25
N LYS A 360 75.91 -12.86 -32.26
CA LYS A 360 75.22 -14.15 -32.28
C LYS A 360 74.41 -14.37 -30.99
N ARG A 361 74.97 -14.05 -29.82
CA ARG A 361 74.29 -14.14 -28.52
C ARG A 361 73.03 -13.27 -28.49
N LEU A 362 73.15 -12.02 -28.93
CA LEU A 362 72.03 -11.08 -29.02
C LEU A 362 70.97 -11.55 -30.02
N GLN A 363 71.37 -12.09 -31.17
CA GLN A 363 70.43 -12.65 -32.15
C GLN A 363 69.63 -13.83 -31.57
N ASP A 364 70.28 -14.70 -30.80
CA ASP A 364 69.62 -15.81 -30.10
C ASP A 364 68.65 -15.32 -29.01
N GLU A 365 68.99 -14.24 -28.29
CA GLU A 365 68.11 -13.59 -27.31
C GLU A 365 66.90 -12.93 -27.98
N ILE A 366 67.10 -12.19 -29.08
CA ILE A 366 66.02 -11.60 -29.88
C ILE A 366 65.07 -12.70 -30.36
N SER A 367 65.60 -13.78 -30.94
CA SER A 367 64.79 -14.89 -31.44
C SER A 367 63.98 -15.59 -30.33
N LYS A 368 64.47 -15.60 -29.08
CA LYS A 368 63.71 -16.09 -27.92
C LYS A 368 62.63 -15.10 -27.50
N SER A 369 62.94 -13.80 -27.47
CA SER A 369 61.98 -12.75 -27.13
C SER A 369 60.83 -12.71 -28.13
N GLU A 370 61.10 -12.81 -29.43
CA GLU A 370 60.06 -12.85 -30.47
C GLU A 370 59.09 -14.03 -30.28
N LYS A 371 59.61 -15.19 -29.84
CA LYS A 371 58.75 -16.34 -29.52
C LYS A 371 57.86 -16.07 -28.31
N HIS A 372 58.42 -15.46 -27.26
CA HIS A 372 57.64 -15.03 -26.10
C HIS A 372 56.57 -14.02 -26.49
N ASP A 373 56.90 -13.02 -27.32
CA ASP A 373 55.93 -12.03 -27.79
C ASP A 373 54.77 -12.68 -28.55
N VAL A 374 55.05 -13.69 -29.39
CA VAL A 374 54.00 -14.46 -30.11
C VAL A 374 53.12 -15.26 -29.15
N GLU A 375 53.70 -15.86 -28.10
CA GLU A 375 52.95 -16.58 -27.08
C GLU A 375 52.09 -15.64 -26.23
N ASP A 376 52.64 -14.49 -25.83
CA ASP A 376 51.94 -13.45 -25.08
C ASP A 376 50.79 -12.86 -25.91
N HIS A 377 50.98 -12.62 -27.21
CA HIS A 377 49.91 -12.16 -28.10
C HIS A 377 48.75 -13.16 -28.17
N LYS A 378 49.05 -14.47 -28.27
CA LYS A 378 48.01 -15.51 -28.24
C LYS A 378 47.26 -15.55 -26.90
N ALA A 379 47.98 -15.37 -25.79
CA ALA A 379 47.38 -15.31 -24.47
C ALA A 379 46.47 -14.08 -24.31
N ILE A 380 46.91 -12.92 -24.80
CA ILE A 380 46.13 -11.68 -24.81
C ILE A 380 44.85 -11.86 -25.65
N GLU A 381 44.96 -12.40 -26.86
CA GLU A 381 43.80 -12.62 -27.74
C GLU A 381 42.76 -13.58 -27.11
N LEU A 382 43.23 -14.63 -26.43
CA LEU A 382 42.37 -15.54 -25.67
C LEU A 382 41.66 -14.82 -24.51
N LEU A 383 42.40 -14.00 -23.75
CA LEU A 383 41.85 -13.23 -22.62
C LEU A 383 40.85 -12.17 -23.09
N GLU A 384 41.10 -11.52 -24.23
CA GLU A 384 40.17 -10.56 -24.84
C GLU A 384 38.86 -11.25 -25.24
N SER A 385 38.95 -12.43 -25.84
CA SER A 385 37.77 -13.24 -26.20
C SER A 385 36.96 -13.64 -24.98
N GLN A 386 37.63 -14.06 -23.89
CA GLN A 386 36.97 -14.37 -22.62
C GLN A 386 36.32 -13.13 -21.99
N LEU A 387 37.02 -11.99 -22.00
CA LEU A 387 36.49 -10.73 -21.48
C LEU A 387 35.23 -10.29 -22.24
N GLN A 388 35.20 -10.45 -23.56
CA GLN A 388 34.02 -10.16 -24.38
C GLN A 388 32.85 -11.08 -24.03
N TYR A 389 33.11 -12.39 -23.88
CA TYR A 389 32.10 -13.36 -23.47
C TYR A 389 31.52 -13.01 -22.09
N GLU A 390 32.36 -12.71 -21.10
CA GLU A 390 31.92 -12.31 -19.76
C GLU A 390 31.12 -11.00 -19.77
N ARG A 391 31.51 -10.02 -20.59
CA ARG A 391 30.73 -8.78 -20.78
C ARG A 391 29.34 -9.06 -21.36
N ALA A 392 29.24 -9.94 -22.35
CA ALA A 392 27.96 -10.34 -22.93
C ALA A 392 27.09 -11.10 -21.91
N SER A 393 27.68 -12.02 -21.15
CA SER A 393 27.03 -12.75 -20.06
C SER A 393 26.48 -11.79 -18.98
N LYS A 394 27.31 -10.82 -18.56
CA LYS A 394 26.89 -9.78 -17.60
C LYS A 394 25.73 -8.94 -18.11
N ALA A 395 25.74 -8.54 -19.38
CA ALA A 395 24.65 -7.78 -19.98
C ALA A 395 23.33 -8.57 -20.00
N GLU A 396 23.39 -9.86 -20.30
CA GLU A 396 22.21 -10.75 -20.28
C GLU A 396 21.68 -10.95 -18.86
N VAL A 397 22.56 -11.13 -17.86
CA VAL A 397 22.15 -11.22 -16.46
C VAL A 397 21.53 -9.90 -15.98
N GLN A 398 22.08 -8.76 -16.36
CA GLN A 398 21.50 -7.45 -16.02
C GLN A 398 20.10 -7.30 -16.62
N LYS A 399 19.91 -7.68 -17.88
CA LYS A 399 18.59 -7.67 -18.52
C LYS A 399 17.57 -8.53 -17.75
N LYS A 400 17.95 -9.75 -17.36
CA LYS A 400 17.10 -10.63 -16.55
C LYS A 400 16.80 -10.03 -15.17
N LEU A 401 17.76 -9.34 -14.56
CA LEU A 401 17.56 -8.65 -13.29
C LEU A 401 16.55 -7.51 -13.42
N ASP A 402 16.64 -6.72 -14.48
CA ASP A 402 15.72 -5.61 -14.75
C ASP A 402 14.30 -6.12 -15.03
N GLU A 403 14.18 -7.21 -15.81
CA GLU A 403 12.91 -7.91 -16.06
C GLU A 403 12.29 -8.44 -14.76
N ALA A 404 13.10 -9.10 -13.91
CA ALA A 404 12.66 -9.63 -12.62
C ALA A 404 12.26 -8.51 -11.64
N SER A 405 13.00 -7.40 -11.61
CA SER A 405 12.67 -6.24 -10.77
C SER A 405 11.35 -5.58 -11.18
N THR A 406 11.12 -5.46 -12.49
CA THR A 406 9.85 -4.96 -13.04
C THR A 406 8.69 -5.90 -12.68
N ALA A 407 8.89 -7.22 -12.82
CA ALA A 407 7.90 -8.22 -12.46
C ALA A 407 7.58 -8.20 -10.95
N LEU A 408 8.60 -8.01 -10.10
CA LEU A 408 8.44 -7.89 -8.65
C LEU A 408 7.59 -6.66 -8.30
N THR A 409 7.90 -5.49 -8.86
CA THR A 409 7.13 -4.26 -8.62
C THR A 409 5.66 -4.43 -9.06
N ALA A 410 5.43 -5.10 -10.18
CA ALA A 410 4.07 -5.41 -10.64
C ALA A 410 3.34 -6.39 -9.71
N ALA A 411 4.04 -7.39 -9.17
CA ALA A 411 3.49 -8.33 -8.20
C ALA A 411 3.16 -7.66 -6.85
N GLU A 412 4.03 -6.78 -6.36
CA GLU A 412 3.79 -5.99 -5.16
C GLU A 412 2.58 -5.07 -5.31
N ALA A 413 2.45 -4.40 -6.46
CA ALA A 413 1.27 -3.58 -6.77
C ALA A 413 -0.03 -4.42 -6.79
N ARG A 414 -0.01 -5.61 -7.38
CA ARG A 414 -1.14 -6.55 -7.36
C ARG A 414 -1.47 -7.00 -5.93
N SER A 415 -0.46 -7.35 -5.14
CA SER A 415 -0.65 -7.77 -3.74
C SER A 415 -1.28 -6.66 -2.89
N LYS A 416 -0.92 -5.40 -3.13
CA LYS A 416 -1.54 -4.25 -2.47
C LYS A 416 -3.02 -4.13 -2.85
N VAL A 417 -3.36 -4.21 -4.13
CA VAL A 417 -4.74 -4.17 -4.62
C VAL A 417 -5.56 -5.33 -4.05
N ASP A 418 -5.01 -6.55 -4.04
CA ASP A 418 -5.67 -7.72 -3.47
C ASP A 418 -5.88 -7.56 -1.95
N SER A 419 -4.92 -6.97 -1.23
CA SER A 419 -5.07 -6.67 0.20
C SER A 419 -6.20 -5.66 0.47
N GLU A 420 -6.29 -4.59 -0.33
CA GLU A 420 -7.40 -3.62 -0.25
C GLU A 420 -8.75 -4.29 -0.55
N ARG A 421 -8.79 -5.20 -1.53
CA ARG A 421 -9.99 -5.98 -1.87
C ARG A 421 -10.39 -6.94 -0.75
N ILE A 422 -9.43 -7.61 -0.11
CA ILE A 422 -9.67 -8.46 1.06
C ILE A 422 -10.25 -7.63 2.21
N ALA A 423 -9.68 -6.46 2.51
CA ALA A 423 -10.19 -5.59 3.57
C ALA A 423 -11.64 -5.13 3.32
N SER A 424 -11.96 -4.79 2.07
CA SER A 424 -13.33 -4.47 1.63
C SER A 424 -14.27 -5.66 1.80
N LEU A 425 -13.86 -6.85 1.38
CA LEU A 425 -14.66 -8.08 1.53
C LEU A 425 -14.89 -8.45 2.99
N VAL A 426 -13.87 -8.34 3.85
CA VAL A 426 -14.00 -8.56 5.30
C VAL A 426 -15.01 -7.60 5.92
N THR A 427 -14.95 -6.32 5.54
CA THR A 427 -15.92 -5.32 6.01
C THR A 427 -17.35 -5.70 5.57
N ARG A 428 -17.51 -6.14 4.32
CA ARG A 428 -18.82 -6.56 3.80
C ARG A 428 -19.35 -7.84 4.45
N ILE A 429 -18.49 -8.80 4.76
CA ILE A 429 -18.87 -9.99 5.53
C ILE A 429 -19.39 -9.58 6.90
N ALA A 430 -18.69 -8.70 7.62
CA ALA A 430 -19.13 -8.24 8.93
C ALA A 430 -20.50 -7.52 8.88
N VAL A 431 -20.75 -6.73 7.84
CA VAL A 431 -22.08 -6.10 7.62
C VAL A 431 -23.16 -7.17 7.39
N LEU A 432 -22.90 -8.12 6.48
CA LEU A 432 -23.85 -9.20 6.17
C LEU A 432 -24.13 -10.11 7.37
N GLU A 433 -23.12 -10.39 8.20
CA GLU A 433 -23.30 -11.13 9.46
C GLU A 433 -24.18 -10.36 10.44
N GLY A 434 -24.00 -9.03 10.53
CA GLY A 434 -24.86 -8.15 11.31
C GLY A 434 -26.31 -8.15 10.82
N GLU A 435 -26.53 -8.02 9.51
CA GLU A 435 -27.85 -8.10 8.88
C GLU A 435 -28.51 -9.47 9.12
N LEU A 436 -27.75 -10.55 8.98
CA LEU A 436 -28.24 -11.91 9.21
C LEU A 436 -28.68 -12.11 10.67
N GLU A 437 -27.96 -11.56 11.64
CA GLU A 437 -28.36 -11.63 13.05
C GLU A 437 -29.63 -10.80 13.36
N VAL A 438 -29.81 -9.67 12.68
CA VAL A 438 -31.06 -8.89 12.76
C VAL A 438 -32.22 -9.72 12.19
N GLU A 439 -32.06 -10.27 10.98
CA GLU A 439 -33.06 -11.13 10.35
C GLU A 439 -33.40 -12.36 11.19
N LYS A 440 -32.41 -13.02 11.81
CA LYS A 440 -32.68 -14.13 12.75
C LYS A 440 -33.54 -13.69 13.95
N LYS A 441 -33.26 -12.51 14.52
CA LYS A 441 -34.06 -11.97 15.63
C LYS A 441 -35.49 -11.65 15.17
N ASP A 442 -35.66 -11.04 14.01
CA ASP A 442 -36.98 -10.75 13.46
C ASP A 442 -37.75 -12.01 13.12
N ASN A 443 -37.10 -13.01 12.53
CA ASN A 443 -37.74 -14.28 12.21
C ASN A 443 -38.17 -15.03 13.48
N LYS A 444 -37.35 -14.99 14.55
CA LYS A 444 -37.73 -15.51 15.87
C LYS A 444 -38.94 -14.76 16.45
N ARG A 445 -38.95 -13.43 16.38
CA ARG A 445 -40.09 -12.61 16.81
C ARG A 445 -41.36 -12.98 16.04
N LEU A 446 -41.27 -13.09 14.72
CA LEU A 446 -42.40 -13.49 13.86
C LEU A 446 -42.88 -14.91 14.18
N GLN A 447 -41.98 -15.85 14.49
CA GLN A 447 -42.36 -17.19 14.94
C GLN A 447 -43.11 -17.16 16.26
N ASP A 448 -42.64 -16.37 17.24
CA ASP A 448 -43.32 -16.19 18.53
C ASP A 448 -44.71 -15.54 18.34
N GLU A 449 -44.81 -14.51 17.50
CA GLU A 449 -46.09 -13.87 17.13
C GLU A 449 -47.03 -14.85 16.42
N THR A 450 -46.52 -15.65 15.48
CA THR A 450 -47.30 -16.66 14.75
C THR A 450 -47.82 -17.73 15.70
N LYS A 451 -46.99 -18.17 16.65
CA LYS A 451 -47.40 -19.12 17.69
C LYS A 451 -48.52 -18.52 18.55
N GLN A 452 -48.37 -17.28 18.99
CA GLN A 452 -49.39 -16.58 19.78
C GLN A 452 -50.71 -16.43 19.01
N GLN A 453 -50.66 -16.11 17.73
CA GLN A 453 -51.84 -16.05 16.87
C GLN A 453 -52.48 -17.43 16.69
N THR A 454 -51.68 -18.47 16.52
CA THR A 454 -52.16 -19.86 16.40
C THR A 454 -52.88 -20.30 17.68
N ASP A 455 -52.30 -20.02 18.85
CA ASP A 455 -52.93 -20.30 20.14
C ASP A 455 -54.28 -19.55 20.29
N LYS A 456 -54.33 -18.29 19.82
CA LYS A 456 -55.55 -17.48 19.82
C LYS A 456 -56.62 -18.01 18.86
N ILE A 457 -56.23 -18.50 17.68
CA ILE A 457 -57.13 -19.15 16.73
C ILE A 457 -57.71 -20.42 17.36
N ALA A 458 -56.87 -21.26 17.98
CA ALA A 458 -57.34 -22.48 18.66
C ALA A 458 -58.34 -22.18 19.79
N ASP A 459 -58.10 -21.13 20.59
CA ASP A 459 -59.05 -20.70 21.63
C ASP A 459 -60.37 -20.20 21.02
N LEU A 460 -60.31 -19.38 19.96
CA LEU A 460 -61.50 -18.91 19.25
C LEU A 460 -62.28 -20.07 18.61
N GLU A 461 -61.61 -21.05 18.02
CA GLU A 461 -62.24 -22.26 17.47
C GLU A 461 -62.96 -23.07 18.56
N LYS A 462 -62.33 -23.19 19.74
CA LYS A 462 -62.95 -23.84 20.90
C LYS A 462 -64.20 -23.07 21.36
N GLN A 463 -64.11 -21.74 21.49
CA GLN A 463 -65.25 -20.90 21.83
C GLN A 463 -66.38 -21.02 20.80
N LEU A 464 -66.06 -21.06 19.51
CA LEU A 464 -67.02 -21.21 18.43
C LEU A 464 -67.71 -22.60 18.48
N LYS A 465 -66.95 -23.66 18.80
CA LYS A 465 -67.50 -25.00 19.03
C LYS A 465 -68.45 -25.04 20.23
N ASP A 466 -68.08 -24.42 21.35
CA ASP A 466 -68.92 -24.33 22.54
C ASP A 466 -70.22 -23.53 22.26
N LEU A 467 -70.12 -22.41 21.54
CA LEU A 467 -71.30 -21.64 21.12
C LEU A 467 -72.21 -22.43 20.18
N LYS A 468 -71.64 -23.19 19.23
CA LYS A 468 -72.42 -24.08 18.36
C LYS A 468 -73.16 -25.15 19.17
N ALA A 469 -72.50 -25.77 20.15
CA ALA A 469 -73.15 -26.74 21.04
C ALA A 469 -74.28 -26.10 21.86
N GLN A 470 -74.10 -24.87 22.36
CA GLN A 470 -75.15 -24.12 23.05
C GLN A 470 -76.33 -23.79 22.11
N LEU A 471 -76.05 -23.41 20.86
CA LEU A 471 -77.09 -23.13 19.86
C LEU A 471 -77.88 -24.40 19.50
N GLU A 472 -77.20 -25.53 19.29
CA GLU A 472 -77.85 -26.83 19.04
C GLU A 472 -78.74 -27.25 20.22
N GLN A 473 -78.26 -27.06 21.45
CA GLN A 473 -79.05 -27.32 22.65
C GLN A 473 -80.28 -26.39 22.74
N ALA A 474 -80.12 -25.11 22.42
CA ALA A 474 -81.23 -24.15 22.40
C ALA A 474 -82.28 -24.50 21.33
N LEU A 475 -81.83 -24.92 20.14
CA LEU A 475 -82.72 -25.38 19.05
C LEU A 475 -83.48 -26.67 19.44
N LYS A 476 -82.82 -27.59 20.14
CA LYS A 476 -83.46 -28.80 20.68
C LYS A 476 -84.55 -28.44 21.71
N ASN A 477 -84.23 -27.55 22.66
CA ASN A 477 -85.19 -27.07 23.65
C ASN A 477 -86.39 -26.36 22.99
N LEU A 478 -86.16 -25.58 21.92
CA LEU A 478 -87.22 -24.94 21.15
C LEU A 478 -88.13 -25.97 20.46
N ALA A 479 -87.55 -27.02 19.88
CA ALA A 479 -88.31 -28.11 19.26
C ALA A 479 -89.17 -28.87 20.29
N GLU A 480 -88.63 -29.16 21.47
CA GLU A 480 -89.36 -29.77 22.58
C GLU A 480 -90.51 -28.88 23.08
N GLN A 481 -90.29 -27.56 23.19
CA GLN A 481 -91.37 -26.62 23.51
C GLN A 481 -92.44 -26.55 22.42
N LYS A 482 -92.05 -26.60 21.14
CA LYS A 482 -92.99 -26.59 20.02
C LYS A 482 -93.87 -27.85 19.99
N ASP A 483 -93.31 -29.02 20.30
CA ASP A 483 -94.07 -30.26 20.45
C ASP A 483 -95.04 -30.20 21.65
N LEU A 484 -94.59 -29.62 22.78
CA LEU A 484 -95.44 -29.39 23.94
C LEU A 484 -96.61 -28.44 23.65
N VAL A 485 -96.36 -27.35 22.91
CA VAL A 485 -97.40 -26.41 22.45
C VAL A 485 -98.38 -27.10 21.50
N SER A 486 -97.89 -27.92 20.56
CA SER A 486 -98.74 -28.70 19.65
C SER A 486 -99.68 -29.65 20.42
N LYS A 487 -99.15 -30.37 21.42
CA LYS A 487 -99.94 -31.24 22.31
C LYS A 487 -101.00 -30.45 23.08
N LYS A 488 -100.64 -29.31 23.66
CA LYS A 488 -101.59 -28.45 24.40
C LYS A 488 -102.67 -27.86 23.48
N SER A 489 -102.32 -27.45 22.26
CA SER A 489 -103.30 -26.95 21.28
C SER A 489 -104.29 -28.03 20.82
N ALA A 490 -103.84 -29.28 20.69
CA ALA A 490 -104.73 -30.42 20.43
C ALA A 490 -105.72 -30.64 21.58
N THR A 491 -105.26 -30.56 22.84
CA THR A 491 -106.13 -30.65 24.02
C THR A 491 -107.14 -29.50 24.10
N ILE A 492 -106.72 -28.27 23.80
CA ILE A 492 -107.61 -27.10 23.77
C ILE A 492 -108.70 -27.27 22.70
N THR A 493 -108.33 -27.75 21.51
CA THR A 493 -109.29 -28.00 20.41
C THR A 493 -110.31 -29.08 20.79
N GLN A 494 -109.90 -30.11 21.52
CA GLN A 494 -110.79 -31.16 22.03
C GLN A 494 -111.76 -30.61 23.10
N GLN A 495 -111.28 -29.76 24.01
CA GLN A 495 -112.12 -29.11 25.02
C GLN A 495 -113.12 -28.11 24.41
N ASP A 496 -112.76 -27.40 23.33
CA ASP A 496 -113.67 -26.47 22.63
C ASP A 496 -114.82 -27.20 21.91
N GLN A 497 -114.55 -28.42 21.43
CA GLN A 497 -115.57 -29.30 20.85
C GLN A 497 -116.54 -29.84 21.92
N GLU A 498 -116.06 -30.18 23.12
CA GLU A 498 -116.90 -30.56 24.27
C GLU A 498 -117.77 -29.40 24.79
N ILE A 499 -117.23 -28.18 24.84
CA ILE A 499 -118.00 -26.97 25.21
C ILE A 499 -119.12 -26.68 24.20
N THR A 500 -118.87 -26.92 22.91
CA THR A 500 -119.87 -26.74 21.85
C THR A 500 -120.99 -27.78 21.93
N ALA A 501 -120.66 -29.03 22.28
CA ALA A 501 -121.64 -30.09 22.52
C ALA A 501 -122.49 -29.82 23.78
N LEU A 502 -121.87 -29.34 24.87
CA LEU A 502 -122.56 -28.97 26.11
C LEU A 502 -123.50 -27.77 25.93
N LYS A 503 -123.13 -26.76 25.11
CA LYS A 503 -124.03 -25.64 24.78
C LYS A 503 -125.30 -26.08 24.05
N LYS A 504 -125.23 -27.10 23.19
CA LYS A 504 -126.41 -27.68 22.53
C LYS A 504 -127.32 -28.45 23.51
N ALA A 505 -126.74 -29.11 24.51
CA ALA A 505 -127.50 -29.83 25.54
C ALA A 505 -128.20 -28.88 26.53
N VAL A 506 -127.57 -27.75 26.89
CA VAL A 506 -128.14 -26.72 27.77
C VAL A 506 -129.38 -26.05 27.16
N GLU A 507 -129.39 -25.83 25.84
CA GLU A 507 -130.53 -25.16 25.18
C GLU A 507 -131.74 -26.09 24.95
N ALA A 508 -131.50 -27.40 24.82
CA ALA A 508 -132.57 -28.39 24.91
C ALA A 508 -133.13 -28.52 26.35
N GLY A 509 -132.29 -28.32 27.37
CA GLY A 509 -132.68 -28.31 28.78
C GLY A 509 -133.54 -27.10 29.19
N LYS A 510 -133.28 -25.90 28.64
CA LYS A 510 -134.08 -24.69 28.91
C LYS A 510 -135.53 -24.79 28.44
N ILE A 511 -135.79 -25.49 27.33
CA ILE A 511 -137.15 -25.71 26.80
C ILE A 511 -137.93 -26.70 27.68
N ALA A 512 -137.25 -27.69 28.30
CA ALA A 512 -137.86 -28.61 29.25
C ALA A 512 -138.11 -27.99 30.64
N LEU A 513 -137.25 -27.05 31.07
CA LEU A 513 -137.35 -26.37 32.37
C LEU A 513 -138.53 -25.38 32.46
N ALA A 514 -138.90 -24.74 31.34
CA ALA A 514 -140.06 -23.85 31.28
C ALA A 514 -141.41 -24.58 31.50
N ASN A 515 -141.51 -25.85 31.09
CA ASN A 515 -142.72 -26.67 31.28
C ASN A 515 -142.83 -27.29 32.69
N LEU A 516 -141.70 -27.48 33.39
CA LEU A 516 -141.67 -28.00 34.77
C LEU A 516 -141.91 -26.90 35.83
N GLN A 517 -141.54 -25.64 35.55
CA GLN A 517 -141.77 -24.51 36.45
C GLN A 517 -143.28 -24.22 36.67
N GLN A 518 -144.11 -24.43 35.63
CA GLN A 518 -145.56 -24.23 35.72
C GLN A 518 -146.28 -25.31 36.57
N GLN A 519 -145.65 -26.48 36.76
CA GLN A 519 -146.17 -27.56 37.62
C GLN A 519 -145.68 -27.45 39.09
N MET A 520 -144.58 -26.72 39.33
CA MET A 520 -143.98 -26.57 40.66
C MET A 520 -144.63 -25.44 41.51
N ASP A 521 -145.21 -24.42 40.86
CA ASP A 521 -145.90 -23.31 41.56
C ASP A 521 -147.26 -23.73 42.17
N VAL A 522 -147.78 -24.91 41.80
CA VAL A 522 -149.00 -25.49 42.38
C VAL A 522 -148.71 -26.30 43.66
N HIS A 523 -147.45 -26.68 43.93
CA HIS A 523 -147.13 -27.62 45.03
C HIS A 523 -146.39 -27.00 46.24
N ASN A 524 -145.94 -25.74 46.18
CA ASN A 524 -145.10 -25.11 47.22
C ASN A 524 -145.79 -24.06 48.11
N LYS A 525 -147.12 -24.10 48.22
CA LYS A 525 -147.89 -23.39 49.27
C LYS A 525 -148.45 -24.40 50.27
N GLU A 526 -147.63 -24.88 51.22
CA GLU A 526 -148.07 -25.35 52.56
C GLU A 526 -146.88 -25.81 53.44
N ILE A 527 -146.09 -24.90 54.02
CA ILE A 527 -145.26 -25.24 55.21
C ILE A 527 -145.58 -24.30 56.37
N ARG A 528 -146.10 -24.95 57.43
CA ARG A 528 -146.69 -24.46 58.69
C ARG A 528 -145.62 -24.28 59.77
N LYS A 529 -145.88 -23.42 60.76
CA LYS A 529 -144.94 -23.14 61.88
C LYS A 529 -144.83 -24.33 62.84
N ARG A 530 -143.61 -24.69 63.25
CA ARG A 530 -143.32 -25.78 64.20
C ARG A 530 -142.47 -25.28 65.38
N LEU A 531 -142.85 -25.68 66.59
CA LEU A 531 -142.09 -25.44 67.81
C LEU A 531 -141.86 -26.75 68.56
N ARG A 532 -140.60 -27.06 68.89
CA ARG A 532 -140.25 -28.19 69.76
C ARG A 532 -140.07 -27.72 71.20
N CYS A 533 -140.74 -28.39 72.15
CA CYS A 533 -140.77 -27.97 73.55
C CYS A 533 -141.00 -29.12 74.56
N ASN A 534 -140.80 -28.81 75.84
CA ASN A 534 -141.30 -29.58 76.98
C ASN A 534 -142.49 -28.86 77.63
N LEU A 535 -143.38 -29.62 78.27
CA LEU A 535 -144.51 -29.07 79.03
C LEU A 535 -144.37 -29.46 80.50
N ARG A 536 -144.28 -28.45 81.38
CA ARG A 536 -144.17 -28.61 82.83
C ARG A 536 -145.43 -28.11 83.52
N SER A 537 -146.07 -28.93 84.34
CA SER A 537 -147.22 -28.53 85.15
C SER A 537 -146.86 -27.40 86.14
N GLN A 538 -147.81 -26.50 86.41
CA GLN A 538 -147.68 -25.40 87.39
C GLN A 538 -148.28 -25.74 88.76
N ILE A 539 -148.59 -27.01 89.00
CA ILE A 539 -149.18 -27.48 90.26
C ILE A 539 -148.35 -27.13 91.50
N THR A 540 -147.01 -27.23 91.43
CA THR A 540 -146.10 -26.81 92.51
C THR A 540 -144.88 -26.07 91.98
N GLU A 541 -144.29 -25.21 92.81
CA GLU A 541 -143.08 -24.42 92.46
C GLU A 541 -141.79 -25.17 92.78
N ASP A 542 -141.83 -26.07 93.78
CA ASP A 542 -140.69 -26.81 94.33
C ASP A 542 -140.37 -28.11 93.58
N LYS A 543 -141.26 -28.57 92.69
CA LYS A 543 -141.08 -29.80 91.91
C LYS A 543 -141.40 -29.61 90.43
N ASP A 544 -140.52 -30.17 89.60
CA ASP A 544 -140.67 -30.18 88.14
C ASP A 544 -141.51 -31.37 87.71
N VAL A 545 -142.84 -31.19 87.63
CA VAL A 545 -143.77 -32.23 87.17
C VAL A 545 -143.96 -32.11 85.66
N MET A 546 -143.41 -33.04 84.90
CA MET A 546 -143.38 -33.02 83.44
C MET A 546 -144.53 -33.82 82.83
N PHE A 547 -144.96 -33.37 81.65
CA PHE A 547 -145.92 -34.06 80.80
C PHE A 547 -145.16 -35.10 79.94
N ASP A 548 -145.14 -36.35 80.40
CA ASP A 548 -144.31 -37.41 79.79
C ASP A 548 -145.16 -38.51 79.12
N LEU A 549 -144.73 -38.92 77.93
CA LEU A 549 -145.31 -40.03 77.21
C LEU A 549 -144.94 -41.37 77.86
N ALA A 550 -145.89 -41.96 78.58
CA ALA A 550 -145.68 -43.12 79.43
C ALA A 550 -145.04 -44.30 78.68
N GLY A 551 -143.81 -44.64 79.07
CA GLY A 551 -143.05 -45.76 78.50
C GLY A 551 -142.76 -45.64 76.99
N GLY A 552 -142.80 -44.43 76.41
CA GLY A 552 -142.56 -44.18 74.99
C GLY A 552 -143.78 -44.33 74.08
N GLY A 553 -144.98 -44.52 74.65
CA GLY A 553 -146.26 -44.56 73.94
C GLY A 553 -146.99 -45.92 74.07
N GLY A 554 -148.30 -45.92 73.84
CA GLY A 554 -149.14 -47.14 73.82
C GLY A 554 -149.53 -47.72 75.19
N LYS A 555 -149.17 -47.08 76.30
CA LYS A 555 -149.61 -47.46 77.65
C LYS A 555 -150.89 -46.71 78.06
N ASN A 556 -151.53 -47.14 79.15
CA ASN A 556 -152.65 -46.44 79.78
C ASN A 556 -152.33 -46.16 81.26
N PRO A 557 -152.26 -44.89 81.70
CA PRO A 557 -152.46 -43.67 80.91
C PRO A 557 -151.39 -43.48 79.83
N ALA A 558 -151.78 -42.87 78.71
CA ALA A 558 -150.88 -42.65 77.58
C ALA A 558 -149.86 -41.54 77.88
N VAL A 559 -150.27 -40.55 78.66
CA VAL A 559 -149.41 -39.51 79.20
C VAL A 559 -149.58 -39.45 80.70
N HIS A 560 -148.48 -39.35 81.43
CA HIS A 560 -148.48 -39.25 82.87
C HIS A 560 -147.52 -38.19 83.41
N ALA A 561 -147.71 -37.83 84.67
CA ALA A 561 -146.79 -37.01 85.42
C ALA A 561 -145.49 -37.78 85.68
N TRP A 562 -144.36 -37.12 85.47
CA TRP A 562 -143.04 -37.64 85.84
C TRP A 562 -142.17 -36.52 86.41
N SER A 563 -141.45 -36.78 87.50
CA SER A 563 -140.83 -35.72 88.32
C SER A 563 -139.50 -36.09 89.01
N ASP A 564 -138.63 -36.85 88.33
CA ASP A 564 -137.32 -37.27 88.86
C ASP A 564 -136.13 -36.48 88.26
N GLY A 565 -135.75 -35.34 88.85
CA GLY A 565 -134.47 -34.65 88.56
C GLY A 565 -134.37 -33.90 87.22
N GLU A 566 -133.15 -33.69 86.71
CA GLU A 566 -132.84 -33.00 85.42
C GLU A 566 -133.28 -33.78 84.16
N TYR A 567 -134.22 -34.70 84.30
CA TYR A 567 -134.69 -35.65 83.29
C TYR A 567 -135.28 -35.00 82.03
N TYR A 568 -135.74 -33.74 82.12
CA TYR A 568 -136.53 -33.08 81.09
C TYR A 568 -135.74 -32.57 79.87
N THR A 569 -134.42 -32.41 79.96
CA THR A 569 -133.61 -31.93 78.82
C THR A 569 -133.14 -33.06 77.90
N LEU A 570 -133.13 -34.32 78.38
CA LEU A 570 -132.59 -35.46 77.63
C LEU A 570 -133.61 -36.56 77.32
N ASN A 571 -134.73 -36.63 78.04
CA ASN A 571 -135.74 -37.65 77.78
C ASN A 571 -136.65 -37.27 76.61
N SER A 572 -136.52 -37.99 75.49
CA SER A 572 -137.35 -37.79 74.31
C SER A 572 -138.86 -38.03 74.51
N ASN A 573 -139.28 -38.69 75.59
CA ASN A 573 -140.69 -38.90 75.93
C ASN A 573 -141.36 -37.68 76.57
N ALA A 574 -140.56 -36.78 77.15
CA ALA A 574 -141.03 -35.51 77.70
C ALA A 574 -141.00 -34.38 76.65
N MET A 575 -140.54 -34.68 75.43
CA MET A 575 -140.43 -33.75 74.32
C MET A 575 -141.67 -33.80 73.45
N TRP A 576 -142.13 -32.63 73.02
CA TRP A 576 -143.33 -32.46 72.20
C TRP A 576 -143.10 -31.43 71.12
N ASP A 577 -143.50 -31.74 69.90
CA ASP A 577 -143.62 -30.79 68.80
C ASP A 577 -145.05 -30.26 68.76
N LEU A 578 -145.18 -28.94 68.81
CA LEU A 578 -146.42 -28.21 68.59
C LEU A 578 -146.44 -27.71 67.14
N TYR A 579 -147.44 -28.15 66.37
CA TYR A 579 -147.64 -27.76 64.98
C TYR A 579 -148.88 -26.87 64.87
N SER A 580 -148.78 -25.74 64.18
CA SER A 580 -149.96 -24.93 63.88
C SER A 580 -150.95 -25.68 63.00
N VAL A 581 -152.24 -25.61 63.35
CA VAL A 581 -153.33 -26.11 62.51
C VAL A 581 -153.72 -25.02 61.52
N GLY A 582 -153.40 -25.22 60.24
CA GLY A 582 -153.55 -24.20 59.20
C GLY A 582 -152.73 -22.94 59.53
N ASP A 583 -153.36 -21.78 59.37
CA ASP A 583 -152.77 -20.47 59.68
C ASP A 583 -152.98 -20.02 61.13
N SER A 584 -153.58 -20.88 61.97
CA SER A 584 -153.84 -20.53 63.37
C SER A 584 -152.53 -20.46 64.16
N ASN A 585 -152.36 -19.40 64.93
CA ASN A 585 -151.19 -19.22 65.79
C ASN A 585 -151.44 -19.69 67.24
N ASN A 586 -152.64 -20.15 67.56
CA ASN A 586 -153.00 -20.62 68.89
C ASN A 586 -153.65 -22.01 68.90
N ILE A 587 -154.10 -22.54 67.76
CA ILE A 587 -154.59 -23.92 67.67
C ILE A 587 -153.48 -24.81 67.15
N VAL A 588 -153.16 -25.84 67.94
CA VAL A 588 -152.03 -26.72 67.69
C VAL A 588 -152.38 -28.19 67.76
N VAL A 589 -151.57 -28.98 67.07
CA VAL A 589 -151.47 -30.42 67.34
C VAL A 589 -150.22 -30.66 68.18
N ILE A 590 -150.36 -31.43 69.25
CA ILE A 590 -149.25 -31.83 70.13
C ILE A 590 -148.80 -33.23 69.72
N LYS A 591 -147.55 -33.36 69.26
CA LYS A 591 -147.02 -34.60 68.71
C LYS A 591 -145.67 -34.96 69.32
N SER A 592 -145.45 -36.23 69.64
CA SER A 592 -144.14 -36.71 70.08
C SER A 592 -143.15 -36.69 68.90
N PRO A 593 -141.98 -36.06 69.04
CA PRO A 593 -141.00 -35.90 67.96
C PRO A 593 -140.31 -37.21 67.58
N SER A 594 -140.05 -38.09 68.55
CA SER A 594 -139.24 -39.29 68.35
C SER A 594 -140.06 -40.49 67.84
N LYS A 595 -141.35 -40.54 68.19
CA LYS A 595 -142.21 -41.69 67.90
C LYS A 595 -143.45 -41.35 67.08
N GLY A 596 -143.79 -40.07 66.94
CA GLY A 596 -144.88 -39.61 66.08
C GLY A 596 -146.29 -39.76 66.64
N TYR A 597 -146.44 -40.09 67.92
CA TYR A 597 -147.73 -40.12 68.61
C TYR A 597 -148.38 -38.74 68.67
N VAL A 598 -149.67 -38.64 68.37
CA VAL A 598 -150.45 -37.39 68.44
C VAL A 598 -151.40 -37.43 69.62
N LEU A 599 -151.41 -36.36 70.42
CA LEU A 599 -152.27 -36.19 71.60
C LEU A 599 -153.69 -35.77 71.19
N TYR A 600 -154.70 -36.47 71.71
CA TYR A 600 -156.10 -36.13 71.46
C TYR A 600 -157.01 -36.39 72.67
N SER A 601 -158.15 -35.70 72.69
CA SER A 601 -159.18 -35.86 73.71
C SER A 601 -160.16 -36.98 73.36
N LYS A 602 -160.63 -37.71 74.39
CA LYS A 602 -161.78 -38.63 74.29
C LYS A 602 -163.02 -38.14 75.04
N GLY A 603 -163.07 -36.86 75.38
CA GLY A 603 -164.18 -36.26 76.12
C GLY A 603 -163.91 -36.06 77.61
N HIS A 604 -164.83 -35.38 78.28
CA HIS A 604 -164.74 -35.01 79.69
C HIS A 604 -164.52 -36.22 80.63
N GLY A 605 -163.58 -36.07 81.57
CA GLY A 605 -163.24 -37.04 82.62
C GLY A 605 -162.44 -38.26 82.14
N LYS A 606 -161.96 -38.28 80.90
CA LYS A 606 -161.18 -39.38 80.32
C LYS A 606 -159.69 -39.05 80.29
N ASN A 607 -158.85 -40.08 80.34
CA ASN A 607 -157.41 -39.93 80.11
C ASN A 607 -157.18 -39.39 78.70
N VAL A 608 -156.25 -38.44 78.57
CA VAL A 608 -155.77 -38.07 77.23
C VAL A 608 -155.08 -39.24 76.57
N CYS A 609 -155.28 -39.36 75.26
CA CYS A 609 -154.79 -40.46 74.45
C CYS A 609 -153.68 -39.97 73.52
N CYS A 610 -152.77 -40.88 73.17
CA CYS A 610 -151.70 -40.66 72.20
C CYS A 610 -151.67 -41.84 71.23
N GLU A 611 -151.72 -41.59 69.92
CA GLU A 611 -151.72 -42.67 68.91
C GLU A 611 -150.86 -42.31 67.68
N ILE A 612 -150.12 -43.29 67.14
CA ILE A 612 -149.37 -43.13 65.87
C ILE A 612 -150.37 -43.24 64.73
N GLY A 613 -150.29 -42.31 63.77
CA GLY A 613 -151.17 -42.31 62.60
C GLY A 613 -152.53 -41.64 62.84
N LYS A 614 -152.81 -41.15 64.06
CA LYS A 614 -153.96 -40.28 64.32
C LYS A 614 -153.89 -39.06 63.40
N GLU A 615 -154.97 -38.85 62.65
CA GLU A 615 -155.06 -37.80 61.66
C GLU A 615 -155.00 -36.44 62.33
N VAL A 616 -154.00 -35.62 61.94
CA VAL A 616 -153.77 -34.29 62.52
C VAL A 616 -154.85 -33.28 62.12
N SER A 617 -155.72 -33.64 61.17
CA SER A 617 -156.90 -32.87 60.78
C SER A 617 -158.10 -33.11 61.72
N ASP A 618 -158.09 -34.16 62.53
CA ASP A 618 -159.18 -34.45 63.46
C ASP A 618 -159.26 -33.41 64.56
N ARG A 619 -160.45 -32.85 64.78
CA ARG A 619 -160.65 -31.76 65.74
C ARG A 619 -160.39 -32.17 67.20
N ASP A 620 -160.48 -33.45 67.53
CA ASP A 620 -160.17 -33.96 68.87
C ASP A 620 -158.65 -33.99 69.15
N ALA A 621 -157.81 -33.87 68.12
CA ALA A 621 -156.36 -33.69 68.24
C ALA A 621 -155.94 -32.21 68.26
N HIS A 622 -156.89 -31.28 68.12
CA HIS A 622 -156.62 -29.84 68.10
C HIS A 622 -156.76 -29.24 69.49
N TRP A 623 -155.72 -28.55 69.91
CA TRP A 623 -155.62 -27.90 71.21
C TRP A 623 -155.42 -26.41 71.03
N GLU A 624 -156.36 -25.63 71.51
CA GLU A 624 -156.20 -24.19 71.67
C GLU A 624 -155.28 -23.91 72.85
N ILE A 625 -154.20 -23.19 72.59
CA ILE A 625 -153.31 -22.60 73.57
C ILE A 625 -153.98 -21.34 74.11
N GLN A 626 -154.28 -21.35 75.40
CA GLN A 626 -154.83 -20.20 76.10
C GLN A 626 -153.73 -19.54 76.94
N GLY A 627 -153.53 -18.24 76.74
CA GLY A 627 -152.53 -17.42 77.44
C GLY A 627 -151.27 -17.09 76.63
N ALA A 628 -151.06 -17.69 75.46
CA ALA A 628 -149.98 -17.35 74.53
C ALA A 628 -150.29 -17.82 73.10
N THR A 629 -149.39 -17.56 72.15
CA THR A 629 -149.42 -18.06 70.77
C THR A 629 -148.12 -18.80 70.46
N LEU A 630 -148.09 -19.61 69.39
CA LEU A 630 -146.91 -20.41 69.02
C LEU A 630 -145.65 -19.55 68.86
N ASP A 631 -145.80 -18.35 68.29
CA ASP A 631 -144.70 -17.40 68.08
C ASP A 631 -144.02 -16.89 69.36
N ASN A 632 -144.71 -16.92 70.51
CA ASN A 632 -144.22 -16.37 71.78
C ASN A 632 -144.35 -17.33 72.96
N LEU A 633 -144.50 -18.63 72.69
CA LEU A 633 -144.86 -19.64 73.68
C LEU A 633 -143.74 -19.97 74.68
N ASN A 634 -142.49 -19.67 74.35
CA ASN A 634 -141.35 -20.06 75.18
C ASN A 634 -141.39 -19.41 76.58
N ASN A 635 -141.24 -20.22 77.61
CA ASN A 635 -141.30 -19.88 79.03
C ASN A 635 -142.64 -19.24 79.47
N LYS A 636 -143.72 -19.45 78.70
CA LYS A 636 -145.06 -18.99 79.06
C LYS A 636 -145.85 -20.10 79.74
N VAL A 637 -146.68 -19.69 80.69
CA VAL A 637 -147.69 -20.56 81.32
C VAL A 637 -148.95 -20.47 80.49
N VAL A 638 -149.43 -21.62 80.03
CA VAL A 638 -150.60 -21.75 79.17
C VAL A 638 -151.51 -22.86 79.65
N GLN A 639 -152.75 -22.82 79.19
CA GLN A 639 -153.69 -23.90 79.30
C GLN A 639 -153.94 -24.47 77.90
N PHE A 640 -154.01 -25.79 77.78
CA PHE A 640 -154.39 -26.43 76.53
C PHE A 640 -155.86 -26.83 76.61
N ARG A 641 -156.69 -26.22 75.77
CA ARG A 641 -158.11 -26.51 75.68
C ARG A 641 -158.42 -27.23 74.38
N ASN A 642 -159.02 -28.40 74.45
CA ASN A 642 -159.38 -29.15 73.26
C ASN A 642 -160.49 -28.44 72.48
N VAL A 643 -160.31 -28.32 71.17
CA VAL A 643 -161.22 -27.57 70.29
C VAL A 643 -162.52 -28.34 70.01
N ASN A 644 -162.53 -29.67 70.16
CA ASN A 644 -163.71 -30.49 69.88
C ASN A 644 -164.72 -30.49 71.04
N ASP A 645 -164.25 -30.68 72.28
CA ASP A 645 -165.12 -30.86 73.44
C ASP A 645 -165.03 -29.74 74.49
N ASN A 646 -164.20 -28.72 74.24
CA ASN A 646 -163.98 -27.57 75.11
C ASN A 646 -163.45 -27.89 76.52
N THR A 647 -162.93 -29.11 76.73
CA THR A 647 -162.26 -29.51 77.97
C THR A 647 -160.78 -29.09 77.95
N SER A 648 -160.16 -29.01 79.11
CA SER A 648 -158.76 -28.67 79.28
C SER A 648 -157.93 -29.87 79.70
N LEU A 649 -156.69 -29.86 79.25
CA LEU A 649 -155.68 -30.77 79.74
C LEU A 649 -155.48 -30.54 81.24
N ASP A 650 -155.61 -31.61 82.02
CA ASP A 650 -155.69 -31.56 83.48
C ASP A 650 -154.85 -32.67 84.10
N LEU A 651 -153.95 -32.34 85.02
CA LEU A 651 -153.29 -33.34 85.85
C LEU A 651 -154.30 -33.87 86.88
N CYS A 652 -154.68 -35.15 86.76
CA CYS A 652 -155.77 -35.74 87.53
C CYS A 652 -155.66 -35.45 89.03
N GLY A 653 -156.64 -34.72 89.57
CA GLY A 653 -156.70 -34.36 90.99
C GLY A 653 -155.55 -33.48 91.48
N GLY A 654 -154.68 -33.01 90.58
CA GLY A 654 -153.45 -32.31 90.92
C GLY A 654 -152.39 -33.18 91.59
N ASP A 655 -152.47 -34.52 91.51
CA ASP A 655 -151.49 -35.40 92.16
C ASP A 655 -150.16 -35.43 91.40
N THR A 656 -149.08 -35.01 92.05
CA THR A 656 -147.73 -34.91 91.48
C THR A 656 -146.92 -36.19 91.53
N LYS A 657 -147.49 -37.31 91.99
CA LYS A 657 -146.80 -38.60 91.98
C LYS A 657 -146.50 -39.07 90.56
N ASN A 658 -145.34 -39.71 90.38
CA ASN A 658 -144.96 -40.29 89.11
C ASN A 658 -146.01 -41.35 88.70
N GLY A 659 -146.51 -41.27 87.47
CA GLY A 659 -147.55 -42.16 86.95
C GLY A 659 -148.96 -41.60 87.01
N THR A 660 -149.22 -40.46 87.67
CA THR A 660 -150.55 -39.82 87.66
C THR A 660 -150.96 -39.47 86.24
N ALA A 661 -152.18 -39.84 85.85
CA ALA A 661 -152.70 -39.60 84.51
C ALA A 661 -152.99 -38.13 84.24
N PHE A 662 -152.83 -37.72 82.99
CA PHE A 662 -153.47 -36.51 82.48
C PHE A 662 -154.84 -36.84 81.89
N LEU A 663 -155.83 -35.99 82.20
CA LEU A 663 -157.21 -36.09 81.77
C LEU A 663 -157.60 -34.90 80.90
N THR A 664 -158.74 -35.03 80.24
CA THR A 664 -159.53 -33.95 79.68
C THR A 664 -160.66 -33.59 80.62
N TYR A 665 -160.60 -32.43 81.26
CA TYR A 665 -161.56 -32.03 82.30
C TYR A 665 -162.15 -30.64 82.06
N ASN A 666 -163.27 -30.30 82.70
CA ASN A 666 -163.86 -28.98 82.52
C ASN A 666 -162.89 -27.89 82.97
N ALA A 667 -162.74 -26.85 82.14
CA ALA A 667 -161.85 -25.74 82.45
C ALA A 667 -162.29 -25.05 83.75
N HIS A 668 -161.42 -25.05 84.75
CA HIS A 668 -161.61 -24.36 86.03
C HIS A 668 -160.39 -23.51 86.43
N ASN A 669 -159.44 -23.34 85.51
CA ASN A 669 -158.27 -22.47 85.64
C ASN A 669 -157.36 -22.80 86.85
N GLY A 670 -157.48 -24.02 87.38
CA GLY A 670 -156.65 -24.54 88.46
C GLY A 670 -155.20 -24.73 87.99
N ASN A 671 -154.25 -24.76 88.93
CA ASN A 671 -152.83 -24.92 88.61
C ASN A 671 -152.53 -26.29 87.97
N ASN A 672 -153.38 -27.31 88.20
CA ASN A 672 -153.34 -28.61 87.54
C ASN A 672 -153.70 -28.55 86.04
N GLN A 673 -154.27 -27.45 85.55
CA GLN A 673 -154.60 -27.23 84.13
C GLN A 673 -153.63 -26.26 83.41
N LYS A 674 -152.56 -25.85 84.10
CA LYS A 674 -151.61 -24.85 83.61
C LYS A 674 -150.24 -25.47 83.42
N PHE A 675 -149.64 -25.18 82.27
CA PHE A 675 -148.40 -25.75 81.82
C PHE A 675 -147.45 -24.66 81.38
N ARG A 676 -146.23 -24.67 81.92
CA ARG A 676 -145.13 -23.86 81.42
C ARG A 676 -144.45 -24.57 80.27
N VAL A 677 -144.31 -23.88 79.14
CA VAL A 677 -143.70 -24.42 77.92
C VAL A 677 -142.25 -24.00 77.83
N PHE A 678 -141.33 -24.93 77.59
CA PHE A 678 -139.91 -24.64 77.40
C PHE A 678 -139.47 -25.06 75.99
N LYS A 679 -139.06 -24.10 75.17
CA LYS A 679 -138.50 -24.36 73.84
C LYS A 679 -137.11 -24.95 73.97
N THR A 680 -136.86 -26.05 73.27
CA THR A 680 -135.52 -26.62 73.17
C THR A 680 -134.83 -26.11 71.91
N LEU A 681 -133.58 -25.64 72.03
CA LEU A 681 -132.76 -25.26 70.88
C LEU A 681 -132.31 -26.54 70.16
N SER A 682 -132.65 -26.66 68.87
CA SER A 682 -132.15 -27.71 68.00
C SER A 682 -130.65 -27.50 67.77
N PHE A 683 -129.83 -28.53 67.99
CA PHE A 683 -128.48 -28.60 67.41
C PHE A 683 -128.57 -28.88 65.90
#